data_AF-A0A1A6FPC0-F1
#
_entry.id   AF-A0A1A6FPC0-F1
#
_cell.length_a   1.000
_cell.length_b   1.000
_cell.length_c   1.000
_cell.angle_alpha   90.00
_cell.angle_beta   90.00
_cell.angle_gamma   90.00
#
_symmetry.space_group_name_H-M   'P 1'
#
loop_
_entity.id
_entity.type
_entity.pdbx_description
1 polymer ?
#
loop_
_entity_poly.entity_id
_entity_poly.type
_entity_poly.pdbx_seq_one_letter_code
_entity_poly.pdbx_strand_id
1 'polypeptide(L)'
;MVKKFYMLQICHRALLALTLLTALSASALANDADICIDDAARNPDAAIPACTRLLVSGKLTEAEAAEAYGQRGIAKAGMGDLDGALKDLTAALDRNPKMLVALKLRGKAYKELNHLDLAIADFSRALRDALRGEQNRAQAVELYNLRGATQIDKDEYDTAIGDFNKALAIDRNYVDAYVNRGHAYTFKRDFDKAIADFDQAVRLKPRDAFGYAARAMARMGKADFTGAVADYDRAIKLDPQNAKLYTSRGEAWRLQGDLESSLQDHDKALSLKPSEEVYNNRALTLKDIALKSKDVTKLDEARNDCSEAILLNPSFAVPYTNRGLIRRLAGDLRGSLLDLDKAIGLAQRSMEALTFRGDTYRAIGDLDRALQDYDEAIRIFPDYVAAHNGRGAALQKKGDLAGAKAEYEKALSLPSDADAGVAKPAQAEARVGLDEVRSLLGEAAPGVRVALIIGNSAYRAVPALPNPERDADAVAKKLEGLGFKNQIRINNATNASFLAALKSFEEKAATADWAVIFYAGHGIQIAGGAYLIPVDAQLRTDEDVQKEAVPLERVLLAVNKAKKMRLVLLDACRDNPFEQKMKHADKRLRTVGLPSIEPGSGTLVAYATRDGHTAEDGDGDHSPFTQALLDNVAIPGVEINMVFRKVRDQVLKLTRGQQDPFTYGSLSSERFYFVAR
;
A
#
# COMPACT_ATOMS: atom_id res chain seq x y z
N MET A 1 -5.30 -101.03 37.57
CA MET A 1 -5.00 -99.65 38.06
C MET A 1 -4.10 -98.82 37.15
N VAL A 2 -3.27 -99.41 36.27
CA VAL A 2 -2.23 -98.65 35.52
C VAL A 2 -2.77 -97.78 34.36
N LYS A 3 -3.88 -98.15 33.70
CA LYS A 3 -4.45 -97.35 32.59
C LYS A 3 -5.11 -96.02 33.02
N LYS A 4 -5.60 -95.89 34.27
CA LYS A 4 -6.21 -94.64 34.77
C LYS A 4 -5.15 -93.56 35.13
N PHE A 5 -3.92 -93.97 35.46
CA PHE A 5 -2.84 -93.04 35.82
C PHE A 5 -2.19 -92.36 34.60
N TYR A 6 -2.02 -93.09 33.50
CA TYR A 6 -1.46 -92.54 32.26
C TYR A 6 -2.39 -91.52 31.59
N MET A 7 -3.71 -91.72 31.65
CA MET A 7 -4.68 -90.80 31.05
C MET A 7 -4.79 -89.48 31.83
N LEU A 8 -4.61 -89.51 33.16
CA LEU A 8 -4.55 -88.32 34.01
C LEU A 8 -3.29 -87.48 33.76
N GLN A 9 -2.13 -88.12 33.57
CA GLN A 9 -0.86 -87.43 33.27
C GLN A 9 -0.84 -86.76 31.89
N ILE A 10 -1.48 -87.38 30.88
CA ILE A 10 -1.61 -86.78 29.54
C ILE A 10 -2.58 -85.60 29.57
N CYS A 11 -3.70 -85.70 30.29
CA CYS A 11 -4.59 -84.55 30.53
C CYS A 11 -3.89 -83.41 31.28
N HIS A 12 -3.09 -83.70 32.31
CA HIS A 12 -2.37 -82.66 33.06
C HIS A 12 -1.30 -81.97 32.21
N ARG A 13 -0.55 -82.70 31.38
CA ARG A 13 0.44 -82.12 30.45
C ARG A 13 -0.22 -81.35 29.31
N ALA A 14 -1.37 -81.80 28.81
CA ALA A 14 -2.15 -81.06 27.83
C ALA A 14 -2.76 -79.77 28.42
N LEU A 15 -3.26 -79.82 29.67
CA LEU A 15 -3.74 -78.64 30.38
C LEU A 15 -2.61 -77.64 30.64
N LEU A 16 -1.44 -78.12 31.10
CA LEU A 16 -0.25 -77.29 31.33
C LEU A 16 0.28 -76.66 30.04
N ALA A 17 0.36 -77.42 28.95
CA ALA A 17 0.78 -76.91 27.63
C ALA A 17 -0.23 -75.89 27.08
N LEU A 18 -1.54 -76.14 27.23
CA LEU A 18 -2.59 -75.20 26.84
C LEU A 18 -2.52 -73.92 27.68
N THR A 19 -2.31 -74.03 29.00
CA THR A 19 -2.14 -72.87 29.89
C THR A 19 -0.86 -72.09 29.60
N LEU A 20 0.25 -72.76 29.23
CA LEU A 20 1.49 -72.10 28.82
C LEU A 20 1.33 -71.38 27.46
N LEU A 21 0.66 -71.99 26.49
CA LEU A 21 0.36 -71.36 25.19
C LEU A 21 -0.59 -70.15 25.36
N THR A 22 -1.57 -70.24 26.24
CA THR A 22 -2.43 -69.08 26.56
C THR A 22 -1.67 -67.97 27.29
N ALA A 23 -0.71 -68.32 28.16
CA ALA A 23 0.11 -67.33 28.86
C ALA A 23 1.13 -66.64 27.93
N LEU A 24 1.78 -67.38 27.03
CA LEU A 24 2.69 -66.86 26.00
C LEU A 24 1.98 -65.97 24.97
N SER A 25 0.76 -66.33 24.58
CA SER A 25 -0.04 -65.49 23.67
C SER A 25 -0.58 -64.22 24.36
N ALA A 26 -0.84 -64.28 25.67
CA ALA A 26 -1.21 -63.10 26.44
C ALA A 26 -0.03 -62.13 26.63
N SER A 27 1.18 -62.62 26.90
CA SER A 27 2.38 -61.77 27.06
C SER A 27 2.82 -61.12 25.75
N ALA A 28 2.71 -61.83 24.62
CA ALA A 28 3.00 -61.25 23.30
C ALA A 28 2.02 -60.14 22.90
N LEU A 29 0.73 -60.30 23.20
CA LEU A 29 -0.29 -59.27 22.94
C LEU A 29 -0.14 -58.05 23.87
N ALA A 30 0.27 -58.25 25.13
CA ALA A 30 0.58 -57.15 26.03
C ALA A 30 1.76 -56.32 25.50
N ASN A 31 2.81 -56.97 25.02
CA ASN A 31 3.95 -56.29 24.41
C ASN A 31 3.58 -55.55 23.11
N ASP A 32 2.69 -56.12 22.28
CA ASP A 32 2.18 -55.42 21.09
C ASP A 32 1.32 -54.19 21.46
N ALA A 33 0.56 -54.25 22.56
CA ALA A 33 -0.21 -53.12 23.08
C ALA A 33 0.68 -51.96 23.51
N ASP A 34 1.74 -52.24 24.26
CA ASP A 34 2.72 -51.23 24.69
C ASP A 34 3.38 -50.57 23.47
N ILE A 35 3.84 -51.36 22.49
CA ILE A 35 4.44 -50.84 21.25
C ILE A 35 3.44 -50.01 20.43
N CYS A 36 2.18 -50.44 20.36
CA CYS A 36 1.16 -49.71 19.62
C CYS A 36 0.85 -48.35 20.27
N ILE A 37 0.73 -48.29 21.59
CA ILE A 37 0.27 -47.11 22.32
C ILE A 37 1.40 -46.11 22.54
N ASP A 38 2.58 -46.59 22.98
CA ASP A 38 3.66 -45.71 23.42
C ASP A 38 4.59 -45.27 22.29
N ASP A 39 4.68 -46.05 21.21
CA ASP A 39 5.68 -45.83 20.16
C ASP A 39 5.11 -45.31 18.84
N ALA A 40 3.79 -45.13 18.70
CA ALA A 40 3.15 -44.69 17.46
C ALA A 40 3.79 -43.45 16.80
N ALA A 41 4.14 -42.44 17.59
CA ALA A 41 4.79 -41.23 17.08
C ALA A 41 6.33 -41.31 17.07
N ARG A 42 6.94 -42.22 17.84
CA ARG A 42 8.39 -42.32 18.06
C ARG A 42 9.07 -43.35 17.17
N ASN A 43 8.38 -44.45 16.89
CA ASN A 43 8.84 -45.56 16.05
C ASN A 43 7.67 -46.12 15.21
N PRO A 44 7.26 -45.39 14.15
CA PRO A 44 6.13 -45.79 13.31
C PRO A 44 6.29 -47.19 12.69
N ASP A 45 7.53 -47.56 12.33
CA ASP A 45 7.86 -48.84 11.70
C ASP A 45 7.56 -50.04 12.61
N ALA A 46 7.72 -49.88 13.93
CA ALA A 46 7.38 -50.91 14.91
C ALA A 46 5.90 -50.84 15.34
N ALA A 47 5.37 -49.63 15.49
CA ALA A 47 4.00 -49.40 15.95
C ALA A 47 2.94 -49.88 14.96
N ILE A 48 3.12 -49.63 13.65
CA ILE A 48 2.12 -50.02 12.63
C ILE A 48 1.88 -51.54 12.62
N PRO A 49 2.90 -52.41 12.57
CA PRO A 49 2.71 -53.85 12.67
C PRO A 49 2.11 -54.31 14.00
N ALA A 50 2.53 -53.71 15.13
CA ALA A 50 2.02 -54.05 16.46
C ALA A 50 0.54 -53.72 16.60
N CYS A 51 0.13 -52.49 16.25
CA CYS A 51 -1.29 -52.11 16.21
C CYS A 51 -2.09 -52.98 15.25
N THR A 52 -1.50 -53.37 14.12
CA THR A 52 -2.17 -54.25 13.15
C THR A 52 -2.44 -55.63 13.74
N ARG A 53 -1.48 -56.24 14.44
CA ARG A 53 -1.66 -57.53 15.12
C ARG A 53 -2.71 -57.46 16.23
N LEU A 54 -2.74 -56.37 17.01
CA LEU A 54 -3.79 -56.14 18.01
C LEU A 54 -5.18 -56.06 17.39
N LEU A 55 -5.34 -55.27 16.33
CA LEU A 55 -6.62 -55.04 15.68
C LEU A 55 -7.20 -56.31 15.05
N VAL A 56 -6.35 -57.21 14.53
CA VAL A 56 -6.81 -58.50 13.98
C VAL A 56 -6.97 -59.60 15.04
N SER A 57 -6.52 -59.37 16.28
CA SER A 57 -6.59 -60.38 17.34
C SER A 57 -8.02 -60.74 17.77
N GLY A 58 -8.98 -59.85 17.52
CA GLY A 58 -10.39 -59.99 17.92
C GLY A 58 -10.63 -59.90 19.43
N LYS A 59 -9.61 -59.49 20.21
CA LYS A 59 -9.66 -59.46 21.69
C LYS A 59 -9.90 -58.08 22.30
N LEU A 60 -9.91 -57.02 21.48
CA LEU A 60 -10.06 -55.64 21.94
C LEU A 60 -11.53 -55.28 22.18
N THR A 61 -11.79 -54.52 23.23
CA THR A 61 -13.05 -53.76 23.38
C THR A 61 -13.16 -52.69 22.30
N GLU A 62 -14.35 -52.10 22.09
CA GLU A 62 -14.51 -51.01 21.13
C GLU A 62 -13.63 -49.80 21.45
N ALA A 63 -13.44 -49.49 22.74
CA ALA A 63 -12.59 -48.38 23.18
C ALA A 63 -11.11 -48.65 22.88
N GLU A 64 -10.60 -49.85 23.21
CA GLU A 64 -9.23 -50.25 22.92
C GLU A 64 -8.98 -50.35 21.40
N ALA A 65 -9.98 -50.82 20.64
CA ALA A 65 -9.91 -50.84 19.18
C ALA A 65 -9.85 -49.41 18.62
N ALA A 66 -10.66 -48.48 19.14
CA ALA A 66 -10.63 -47.08 18.73
C ALA A 66 -9.24 -46.46 18.98
N GLU A 67 -8.65 -46.74 20.13
CA GLU A 67 -7.30 -46.29 20.48
C GLU A 67 -6.23 -46.90 19.56
N ALA A 68 -6.26 -48.22 19.34
CA ALA A 68 -5.31 -48.89 18.44
C ALA A 68 -5.42 -48.39 16.98
N TYR A 69 -6.63 -48.13 16.48
CA TYR A 69 -6.83 -47.49 15.19
C TYR A 69 -6.25 -46.06 15.19
N GLY A 70 -6.52 -45.28 16.24
CA GLY A 70 -6.00 -43.91 16.37
C GLY A 70 -4.47 -43.86 16.35
N GLN A 71 -3.81 -44.74 17.11
CA GLN A 71 -2.36 -44.85 17.19
C GLN A 71 -1.73 -45.32 15.87
N ARG A 72 -2.34 -46.32 15.21
CA ARG A 72 -1.88 -46.72 13.87
C ARG A 72 -2.04 -45.60 12.84
N GLY A 73 -3.12 -44.82 12.94
CA GLY A 73 -3.34 -43.63 12.11
C GLY A 73 -2.30 -42.54 12.36
N ILE A 74 -1.92 -42.30 13.62
CA ILE A 74 -0.82 -41.38 14.00
C ILE A 74 0.49 -41.81 13.35
N ALA A 75 0.87 -43.08 13.48
CA ALA A 75 2.10 -43.62 12.94
C ALA A 75 2.16 -43.47 11.41
N LYS A 76 1.06 -43.82 10.71
CA LYS A 76 0.95 -43.66 9.26
C LYS A 76 1.05 -42.21 8.80
N ALA A 77 0.39 -41.29 9.50
CA ALA A 77 0.51 -39.86 9.22
C ALA A 77 1.95 -39.37 9.38
N GLY A 78 2.66 -39.86 10.41
CA GLY A 78 4.09 -39.57 10.62
C GLY A 78 5.00 -40.08 9.50
N MET A 79 4.60 -41.16 8.80
CA MET A 79 5.28 -41.67 7.61
C MET A 79 4.84 -41.01 6.30
N GLY A 80 3.87 -40.09 6.33
CA GLY A 80 3.30 -39.48 5.14
C GLY A 80 2.25 -40.33 4.41
N ASP A 81 1.86 -41.49 4.95
CA ASP A 81 0.71 -42.28 4.45
C ASP A 81 -0.60 -41.63 4.91
N LEU A 82 -0.96 -40.51 4.28
CA LEU A 82 -2.14 -39.73 4.63
C LEU A 82 -3.44 -40.50 4.37
N ASP A 83 -3.52 -41.27 3.27
CA ASP A 83 -4.71 -42.07 2.94
C ASP A 83 -4.92 -43.20 3.95
N GLY A 84 -3.86 -43.91 4.32
CA GLY A 84 -3.91 -44.94 5.35
C GLY A 84 -4.22 -44.36 6.73
N ALA A 85 -3.67 -43.18 7.05
CA ALA A 85 -4.01 -42.45 8.25
C ALA A 85 -5.49 -42.05 8.28
N LEU A 86 -6.04 -41.50 7.19
CA LEU A 86 -7.46 -41.13 7.11
C LEU A 86 -8.39 -42.33 7.36
N LYS A 87 -8.07 -43.50 6.79
CA LYS A 87 -8.83 -44.74 7.01
C LYS A 87 -8.83 -45.14 8.48
N ASP A 88 -7.66 -45.19 9.10
CA ASP A 88 -7.52 -45.61 10.51
C ASP A 88 -8.13 -44.59 11.48
N LEU A 89 -7.91 -43.28 11.25
CA LEU A 89 -8.51 -42.22 12.07
C LEU A 89 -10.04 -42.18 11.93
N THR A 90 -10.59 -42.50 10.77
CA THR A 90 -12.03 -42.66 10.58
C THR A 90 -12.55 -43.86 11.36
N ALA A 91 -11.89 -45.02 11.25
CA ALA A 91 -12.25 -46.21 12.03
C ALA A 91 -12.18 -45.97 13.54
N ALA A 92 -11.24 -45.15 14.02
CA ALA A 92 -11.16 -44.72 15.41
C ALA A 92 -12.38 -43.86 15.79
N LEU A 93 -12.75 -42.89 14.96
CA LEU A 93 -13.86 -41.96 15.21
C LEU A 93 -15.26 -42.59 15.07
N ASP A 94 -15.39 -43.64 14.26
CA ASP A 94 -16.63 -44.42 14.17
C ASP A 94 -16.93 -45.14 15.50
N ARG A 95 -15.88 -45.50 16.26
CA ARG A 95 -15.97 -46.17 17.56
C ARG A 95 -15.97 -45.19 18.74
N ASN A 96 -15.17 -44.13 18.65
CA ASN A 96 -15.11 -43.06 19.64
C ASN A 96 -15.20 -41.67 18.95
N PRO A 97 -16.42 -41.15 18.75
CA PRO A 97 -16.65 -39.91 17.99
C PRO A 97 -16.09 -38.63 18.61
N LYS A 98 -15.64 -38.68 19.87
CA LYS A 98 -15.10 -37.55 20.65
C LYS A 98 -13.59 -37.63 20.83
N MET A 99 -12.92 -38.56 20.16
CA MET A 99 -11.46 -38.70 20.25
C MET A 99 -10.76 -37.48 19.61
N LEU A 100 -10.41 -36.51 20.45
CA LEU A 100 -9.91 -35.21 20.02
C LEU A 100 -8.65 -35.30 19.15
N VAL A 101 -7.72 -36.17 19.53
CA VAL A 101 -6.46 -36.41 18.80
C VAL A 101 -6.78 -36.90 17.39
N ALA A 102 -7.74 -37.82 17.25
CA ALA A 102 -8.13 -38.35 15.95
C ALA A 102 -8.82 -37.30 15.07
N LEU A 103 -9.75 -36.50 15.62
CA LEU A 103 -10.36 -35.37 14.89
C LEU A 103 -9.30 -34.36 14.41
N LYS A 104 -8.36 -33.99 15.29
CA LYS A 104 -7.31 -33.02 14.95
C LYS A 104 -6.42 -33.53 13.82
N LEU A 105 -5.94 -34.78 13.92
CA LEU A 105 -5.03 -35.35 12.93
C LEU A 105 -5.73 -35.63 11.60
N ARG A 106 -6.99 -36.09 11.64
CA ARG A 106 -7.78 -36.30 10.42
C ARG A 106 -8.07 -34.98 9.72
N GLY A 107 -8.36 -33.92 10.49
CA GLY A 107 -8.47 -32.57 9.98
C GLY A 107 -7.18 -32.06 9.32
N LYS A 108 -6.01 -32.29 9.94
CA LYS A 108 -4.70 -31.96 9.33
C LYS A 108 -4.47 -32.74 8.03
N ALA A 109 -4.72 -34.05 8.01
CA ALA A 109 -4.59 -34.87 6.81
C ALA A 109 -5.55 -34.42 5.69
N TYR A 110 -6.79 -34.05 6.01
CA TYR A 110 -7.72 -33.47 5.04
C TYR A 110 -7.21 -32.14 4.48
N LYS A 111 -6.63 -31.27 5.32
CA LYS A 111 -6.04 -30.00 4.87
C LYS A 111 -4.89 -30.24 3.89
N GLU A 112 -3.97 -31.13 4.21
CA GLU A 112 -2.83 -31.49 3.33
C GLU A 112 -3.29 -32.08 1.99
N LEU A 113 -4.40 -32.83 1.99
CA LEU A 113 -5.03 -33.37 0.78
C LEU A 113 -6.00 -32.37 0.10
N ASN A 114 -6.01 -31.11 0.53
CA ASN A 114 -6.88 -30.04 0.02
C ASN A 114 -8.39 -30.31 0.16
N HIS A 115 -8.80 -31.17 1.08
CA HIS A 115 -10.19 -31.41 1.47
C HIS A 115 -10.62 -30.43 2.58
N LEU A 116 -10.57 -29.13 2.27
CA LEU A 116 -10.63 -28.04 3.25
C LEU A 116 -11.92 -28.03 4.09
N ASP A 117 -13.08 -28.34 3.51
CA ASP A 117 -14.35 -28.37 4.24
C ASP A 117 -14.41 -29.50 5.28
N LEU A 118 -13.87 -30.67 4.95
CA LEU A 118 -13.80 -31.80 5.88
C LEU A 118 -12.83 -31.49 7.03
N ALA A 119 -11.71 -30.82 6.72
CA ALA A 119 -10.78 -30.34 7.73
C ALA A 119 -11.44 -29.36 8.71
N ILE A 120 -12.15 -28.35 8.20
CA ILE A 120 -12.88 -27.36 9.00
C ILE A 120 -13.96 -28.04 9.86
N ALA A 121 -14.67 -29.03 9.32
CA ALA A 121 -15.69 -29.77 10.05
C ALA A 121 -15.09 -30.55 11.26
N ASP A 122 -13.97 -31.22 11.06
CA ASP A 122 -13.28 -31.97 12.12
C ASP A 122 -12.68 -31.03 13.18
N PHE A 123 -12.03 -29.92 12.79
CA PHE A 123 -11.55 -28.92 13.75
C PHE A 123 -12.70 -28.29 14.54
N SER A 124 -13.85 -28.05 13.90
CA SER A 124 -15.04 -27.52 14.57
C SER A 124 -15.65 -28.50 15.56
N ARG A 125 -15.65 -29.80 15.24
CA ARG A 125 -16.06 -30.87 16.19
C ARG A 125 -15.11 -30.90 17.39
N ALA A 126 -13.80 -30.90 17.12
CA ALA A 126 -12.77 -30.92 18.14
C ALA A 126 -12.88 -29.70 19.10
N LEU A 127 -13.12 -28.50 18.54
CA LEU A 127 -13.30 -27.28 19.33
C LEU A 127 -14.49 -27.36 20.30
N ARG A 128 -15.62 -27.90 19.86
CA ARG A 128 -16.82 -28.02 20.72
C ARG A 128 -16.55 -28.84 21.99
N ASP A 129 -15.75 -29.90 21.87
CA ASP A 129 -15.41 -30.73 23.03
C ASP A 129 -14.25 -30.14 23.84
N ALA A 130 -13.25 -29.55 23.20
CA ALA A 130 -12.15 -28.85 23.89
C ALA A 130 -12.66 -27.69 24.77
N LEU A 131 -13.65 -26.93 24.31
CA LEU A 131 -14.21 -25.81 25.08
C LEU A 131 -15.05 -26.23 26.30
N ARG A 132 -15.48 -27.50 26.38
CA ARG A 132 -16.26 -28.01 27.51
C ARG A 132 -15.40 -28.42 28.71
N GLY A 133 -14.12 -28.73 28.50
CA GLY A 133 -13.20 -29.13 29.56
C GLY A 133 -12.29 -27.98 29.97
N GLU A 134 -12.31 -27.58 31.25
CA GLU A 134 -11.45 -26.49 31.75
C GLU A 134 -9.94 -26.77 31.54
N GLN A 135 -9.54 -28.05 31.52
CA GLN A 135 -8.16 -28.51 31.30
C GLN A 135 -7.71 -28.46 29.82
N ASN A 136 -8.59 -28.16 28.86
CA ASN A 136 -8.33 -28.28 27.42
C ASN A 136 -8.17 -26.93 26.70
N ARG A 137 -8.00 -25.81 27.42
CA ARG A 137 -7.87 -24.47 26.81
C ARG A 137 -6.71 -24.36 25.81
N ALA A 138 -5.57 -24.98 26.09
CA ALA A 138 -4.42 -24.98 25.17
C ALA A 138 -4.74 -25.69 23.85
N GLN A 139 -5.52 -26.78 23.89
CA GLN A 139 -5.97 -27.48 22.68
C GLN A 139 -6.94 -26.63 21.88
N ALA A 140 -7.82 -25.87 22.55
CA ALA A 140 -8.71 -24.94 21.87
C ALA A 140 -7.94 -23.85 21.11
N VAL A 141 -6.84 -23.32 21.67
CA VAL A 141 -5.95 -22.37 20.97
C VAL A 141 -5.39 -22.96 19.67
N GLU A 142 -4.80 -24.16 19.74
CA GLU A 142 -4.26 -24.84 18.55
C GLU A 142 -5.36 -25.09 17.50
N LEU A 143 -6.55 -25.53 17.93
CA LEU A 143 -7.64 -25.85 17.01
C LEU A 143 -8.25 -24.61 16.35
N TYR A 144 -8.37 -23.49 17.07
CA TYR A 144 -8.75 -22.22 16.46
C TYR A 144 -7.74 -21.79 15.41
N ASN A 145 -6.43 -21.91 15.71
CA ASN A 145 -5.38 -21.59 14.76
C ASN A 145 -5.41 -22.49 13.51
N LEU A 146 -5.58 -23.81 13.68
CA LEU A 146 -5.66 -24.76 12.57
C LEU A 146 -6.90 -24.51 11.68
N ARG A 147 -8.05 -24.25 12.30
CA ARG A 147 -9.28 -23.94 11.55
C ARG A 147 -9.15 -22.61 10.81
N GLY A 148 -8.61 -21.59 11.46
CA GLY A 148 -8.34 -20.30 10.83
C GLY A 148 -7.35 -20.42 9.66
N ALA A 149 -6.25 -21.17 9.81
CA ALA A 149 -5.31 -21.40 8.72
C ALA A 149 -5.96 -22.14 7.53
N THR A 150 -6.84 -23.09 7.80
CA THR A 150 -7.60 -23.81 6.75
C THR A 150 -8.61 -22.89 6.04
N GLN A 151 -9.14 -21.90 6.74
CA GLN A 151 -10.01 -20.88 6.16
C GLN A 151 -9.24 -19.89 5.27
N ILE A 152 -7.98 -19.58 5.60
CA ILE A 152 -7.09 -18.84 4.68
C ILE A 152 -6.93 -19.60 3.36
N ASP A 153 -6.71 -20.92 3.41
CA ASP A 153 -6.57 -21.75 2.21
C ASP A 153 -7.87 -21.81 1.36
N LYS A 154 -9.02 -21.40 1.94
CA LYS A 154 -10.31 -21.22 1.25
C LYS A 154 -10.61 -19.77 0.83
N ASP A 155 -9.66 -18.85 1.03
CA ASP A 155 -9.84 -17.40 0.86
C ASP A 155 -10.91 -16.77 1.78
N GLU A 156 -11.28 -17.44 2.88
CA GLU A 156 -12.24 -16.98 3.88
C GLU A 156 -11.55 -16.14 4.99
N TYR A 157 -10.87 -15.05 4.60
CA TYR A 157 -9.97 -14.31 5.48
C TYR A 157 -10.63 -13.71 6.72
N ASP A 158 -11.85 -13.16 6.62
CA ASP A 158 -12.55 -12.56 7.78
C ASP A 158 -12.93 -13.61 8.84
N THR A 159 -13.36 -14.79 8.39
CA THR A 159 -13.66 -15.91 9.28
C THR A 159 -12.40 -16.40 9.98
N ALA A 160 -11.29 -16.52 9.24
CA ALA A 160 -9.99 -16.90 9.76
C ALA A 160 -9.51 -15.93 10.85
N ILE A 161 -9.58 -14.61 10.59
CA ILE A 161 -9.26 -13.55 11.56
C ILE A 161 -10.09 -13.72 12.84
N GLY A 162 -11.38 -14.04 12.71
CA GLY A 162 -12.26 -14.30 13.85
C GLY A 162 -11.78 -15.46 14.75
N ASP A 163 -11.21 -16.51 14.17
CA ASP A 163 -10.67 -17.63 14.95
C ASP A 163 -9.30 -17.33 15.54
N PHE A 164 -8.41 -16.63 14.84
CA PHE A 164 -7.15 -16.17 15.44
C PHE A 164 -7.39 -15.21 16.61
N ASN A 165 -8.42 -14.35 16.51
CA ASN A 165 -8.83 -13.51 17.63
C ASN A 165 -9.23 -14.33 18.86
N LYS A 166 -9.96 -15.44 18.68
CA LYS A 166 -10.34 -16.34 19.78
C LYS A 166 -9.13 -17.08 20.34
N ALA A 167 -8.22 -17.55 19.49
CA ALA A 167 -6.96 -18.16 19.92
C ALA A 167 -6.16 -17.20 20.82
N LEU A 168 -5.99 -15.95 20.37
CA LEU A 168 -5.24 -14.91 21.09
C LEU A 168 -5.96 -14.36 22.33
N ALA A 169 -7.30 -14.48 22.39
CA ALA A 169 -8.06 -14.16 23.60
C ALA A 169 -7.81 -15.19 24.72
N ILE A 170 -7.53 -16.45 24.37
CA ILE A 170 -7.21 -17.52 25.31
C ILE A 170 -5.71 -17.51 25.66
N ASP A 171 -4.83 -17.39 24.67
CA ASP A 171 -3.39 -17.28 24.85
C ASP A 171 -2.80 -16.13 24.03
N ARG A 172 -2.49 -15.03 24.72
CA ARG A 172 -1.95 -13.80 24.11
C ARG A 172 -0.51 -13.95 23.59
N ASN A 173 0.17 -15.04 23.91
CA ASN A 173 1.55 -15.32 23.51
C ASN A 173 1.64 -16.38 22.41
N TYR A 174 0.51 -16.81 21.85
CA TYR A 174 0.47 -17.84 20.81
C TYR A 174 0.91 -17.28 19.45
N VAL A 175 2.20 -17.44 19.15
CA VAL A 175 2.87 -16.83 17.99
C VAL A 175 2.23 -17.18 16.66
N ASP A 176 1.85 -18.44 16.45
CA ASP A 176 1.32 -18.91 15.17
C ASP A 176 0.01 -18.20 14.80
N ALA A 177 -0.81 -17.81 15.79
CA ALA A 177 -2.03 -17.04 15.53
C ALA A 177 -1.73 -15.60 15.10
N TYR A 178 -0.69 -14.94 15.66
CA TYR A 178 -0.26 -13.64 15.14
C TYR A 178 0.25 -13.75 13.71
N VAL A 179 1.10 -14.74 13.44
CA VAL A 179 1.63 -14.99 12.09
C VAL A 179 0.50 -15.22 11.07
N ASN A 180 -0.42 -16.14 11.38
CA ASN A 180 -1.49 -16.50 10.45
C ASN A 180 -2.51 -15.36 10.29
N ARG A 181 -2.83 -14.63 11.37
CA ARG A 181 -3.69 -13.44 11.27
C ARG A 181 -3.01 -12.33 10.48
N GLY A 182 -1.70 -12.16 10.63
CA GLY A 182 -0.88 -11.27 9.81
C GLY A 182 -0.96 -11.62 8.32
N HIS A 183 -0.83 -12.90 7.96
CA HIS A 183 -1.02 -13.34 6.57
C HIS A 183 -2.43 -13.04 6.05
N ALA A 184 -3.48 -13.31 6.84
CA ALA A 184 -4.86 -12.99 6.46
C ALA A 184 -5.04 -11.48 6.20
N TYR A 185 -4.45 -10.61 7.02
CA TYR A 185 -4.44 -9.17 6.77
C TYR A 185 -3.65 -8.79 5.52
N THR A 186 -2.51 -9.43 5.24
CA THR A 186 -1.74 -9.22 4.00
C THR A 186 -2.57 -9.57 2.77
N PHE A 187 -3.31 -10.70 2.76
CA PHE A 187 -4.19 -11.05 1.64
C PHE A 187 -5.34 -10.05 1.46
N LYS A 188 -5.83 -9.47 2.55
CA LYS A 188 -6.81 -8.37 2.52
C LYS A 188 -6.18 -7.00 2.19
N ARG A 189 -4.87 -6.93 1.95
CA ARG A 189 -4.08 -5.69 1.76
C ARG A 189 -4.15 -4.71 2.94
N ASP A 190 -4.51 -5.17 4.13
CA ASP A 190 -4.46 -4.39 5.38
C ASP A 190 -3.05 -4.50 5.99
N PHE A 191 -2.07 -3.93 5.28
CA PHE A 191 -0.65 -4.11 5.59
C PHE A 191 -0.27 -3.54 6.96
N ASP A 192 -0.96 -2.51 7.45
CA ASP A 192 -0.71 -1.94 8.77
C ASP A 192 -1.03 -2.93 9.90
N LYS A 193 -2.19 -3.61 9.84
CA LYS A 193 -2.52 -4.66 10.81
C LYS A 193 -1.63 -5.88 10.66
N ALA A 194 -1.28 -6.25 9.42
CA ALA A 194 -0.35 -7.34 9.17
C ALA A 194 1.02 -7.09 9.83
N ILE A 195 1.60 -5.90 9.62
CA ILE A 195 2.88 -5.50 10.23
C ILE A 195 2.78 -5.52 11.76
N ALA A 196 1.69 -5.02 12.35
CA ALA A 196 1.51 -5.03 13.80
C ALA A 196 1.45 -6.46 14.40
N ASP A 197 0.84 -7.40 13.69
CA ASP A 197 0.81 -8.81 14.10
C ASP A 197 2.18 -9.47 13.95
N PHE A 198 2.91 -9.20 12.85
CA PHE A 198 4.27 -9.72 12.70
C PHE A 198 5.26 -9.09 13.68
N ASP A 199 5.07 -7.82 14.08
CA ASP A 199 5.83 -7.19 15.17
C ASP A 199 5.66 -7.97 16.48
N GLN A 200 4.45 -8.43 16.77
CA GLN A 200 4.20 -9.28 17.94
C GLN A 200 4.90 -10.64 17.83
N ALA A 201 4.80 -11.30 16.68
CA ALA A 201 5.47 -12.57 16.45
C ALA A 201 7.01 -12.45 16.60
N VAL A 202 7.62 -11.41 16.01
CA VAL A 202 9.06 -11.13 16.14
C VAL A 202 9.45 -10.81 17.59
N ARG A 203 8.61 -10.09 18.34
CA ARG A 203 8.86 -9.80 19.76
C ARG A 203 8.84 -11.07 20.61
N LEU A 204 7.92 -11.99 20.35
CA LEU A 204 7.77 -13.25 21.07
C LEU A 204 8.84 -14.28 20.70
N LYS A 205 9.27 -14.32 19.42
CA LYS A 205 10.35 -15.20 18.91
C LYS A 205 11.40 -14.39 18.14
N PRO A 206 12.31 -13.66 18.83
CA PRO A 206 13.27 -12.76 18.18
C PRO A 206 14.39 -13.45 17.39
N ARG A 207 14.48 -14.79 17.47
CA ARG A 207 15.44 -15.63 16.74
C ARG A 207 14.79 -16.46 15.64
N ASP A 208 13.52 -16.20 15.34
CA ASP A 208 12.83 -16.86 14.24
C ASP A 208 12.95 -16.02 12.96
N ALA A 209 13.66 -16.56 11.95
CA ALA A 209 13.84 -15.89 10.67
C ALA A 209 12.50 -15.67 9.94
N PHE A 210 11.54 -16.58 10.14
CA PHE A 210 10.25 -16.55 9.47
C PHE A 210 9.43 -15.31 9.84
N GLY A 211 9.41 -14.93 11.11
CA GLY A 211 8.69 -13.73 11.56
C GLY A 211 9.20 -12.44 10.91
N TYR A 212 10.51 -12.30 10.73
CA TYR A 212 11.08 -11.15 10.01
C TYR A 212 10.74 -11.19 8.53
N ALA A 213 10.84 -12.35 7.87
CA ALA A 213 10.49 -12.50 6.46
C ALA A 213 9.01 -12.18 6.18
N ALA A 214 8.11 -12.63 7.06
CA ALA A 214 6.68 -12.34 6.94
C ALA A 214 6.38 -10.84 7.12
N ARG A 215 7.05 -10.18 8.07
CA ARG A 215 6.96 -8.71 8.24
C ARG A 215 7.49 -7.96 7.03
N ALA A 216 8.62 -8.40 6.48
CA ALA A 216 9.22 -7.83 5.28
C ALA A 216 8.27 -7.92 4.08
N MET A 217 7.58 -9.05 3.90
CA MET A 217 6.56 -9.22 2.86
C MET A 217 5.39 -8.25 3.00
N ALA A 218 4.89 -8.01 4.22
CA ALA A 218 3.85 -7.01 4.45
C ALA A 218 4.35 -5.58 4.17
N ARG A 219 5.60 -5.27 4.54
CA ARG A 219 6.25 -3.99 4.21
C ARG A 219 6.44 -3.79 2.71
N MET A 220 6.79 -4.84 1.97
CA MET A 220 6.83 -4.83 0.49
C MET A 220 5.47 -4.43 -0.09
N GLY A 221 4.37 -5.05 0.39
CA GLY A 221 3.01 -4.71 -0.02
C GLY A 221 2.62 -3.25 0.28
N LYS A 222 3.15 -2.69 1.37
CA LYS A 222 3.00 -1.27 1.75
C LYS A 222 3.95 -0.32 1.00
N ALA A 223 4.80 -0.84 0.11
CA ALA A 223 5.89 -0.11 -0.54
C ALA A 223 6.92 0.51 0.42
N ASP A 224 7.05 -0.03 1.64
CA ASP A 224 8.14 0.27 2.58
C ASP A 224 9.34 -0.64 2.28
N PHE A 225 10.01 -0.38 1.16
CA PHE A 225 11.12 -1.21 0.70
C PHE A 225 12.33 -1.15 1.64
N THR A 226 12.60 0.01 2.22
CA THR A 226 13.70 0.18 3.20
C THR A 226 13.46 -0.63 4.46
N GLY A 227 12.24 -0.62 5.00
CA GLY A 227 11.87 -1.46 6.14
C GLY A 227 11.86 -2.94 5.78
N ALA A 228 11.47 -3.33 4.57
CA ALA A 228 11.51 -4.71 4.11
C ALA A 228 12.95 -5.25 4.01
N VAL A 229 13.88 -4.47 3.43
CA VAL A 229 15.31 -4.80 3.39
C VAL A 229 15.87 -5.04 4.79
N ALA A 230 15.59 -4.15 5.74
CA ALA A 230 16.09 -4.28 7.10
C ALA A 230 15.60 -5.56 7.81
N ASP A 231 14.37 -5.98 7.53
CA ASP A 231 13.82 -7.23 8.05
C ASP A 231 14.42 -8.46 7.35
N TYR A 232 14.60 -8.42 6.02
CA TYR A 232 15.28 -9.50 5.31
C TYR A 232 16.74 -9.63 5.72
N ASP A 233 17.46 -8.53 5.97
CA ASP A 233 18.81 -8.55 6.56
C ASP A 233 18.84 -9.34 7.87
N ARG A 234 17.82 -9.14 8.71
CA ARG A 234 17.71 -9.84 9.99
C ARG A 234 17.37 -11.31 9.80
N ALA A 235 16.46 -11.64 8.87
CA ALA A 235 16.12 -13.01 8.52
C ALA A 235 17.34 -13.76 7.96
N ILE A 236 18.11 -13.16 7.04
CA ILE A 236 19.32 -13.73 6.43
C ILE A 236 20.41 -13.99 7.48
N LYS A 237 20.57 -13.10 8.47
CA LYS A 237 21.50 -13.33 9.59
C LYS A 237 21.12 -14.56 10.45
N LEU A 238 19.82 -14.90 10.50
CA LEU A 238 19.32 -16.04 11.25
C LEU A 238 19.32 -17.34 10.41
N ASP A 239 19.11 -17.22 9.10
CA ASP A 239 19.08 -18.33 8.15
C ASP A 239 19.82 -17.99 6.83
N PRO A 240 21.17 -18.02 6.84
CA PRO A 240 21.98 -17.55 5.71
C PRO A 240 21.97 -18.48 4.49
N GLN A 241 21.39 -19.68 4.60
CA GLN A 241 21.36 -20.67 3.52
C GLN A 241 20.02 -20.66 2.76
N ASN A 242 19.11 -19.78 3.13
CA ASN A 242 17.78 -19.70 2.54
C ASN A 242 17.74 -18.76 1.33
N ALA A 243 17.83 -19.36 0.15
CA ALA A 243 17.81 -18.64 -1.13
C ALA A 243 16.61 -17.69 -1.29
N LYS A 244 15.43 -18.04 -0.74
CA LYS A 244 14.21 -17.22 -0.85
C LYS A 244 14.35 -15.86 -0.17
N LEU A 245 15.11 -15.78 0.92
CA LEU A 245 15.36 -14.52 1.63
C LEU A 245 16.19 -13.56 0.78
N TYR A 246 17.21 -14.07 0.09
CA TYR A 246 18.01 -13.29 -0.85
C TYR A 246 17.18 -12.87 -2.07
N THR A 247 16.38 -13.77 -2.67
CA THR A 247 15.47 -13.41 -3.77
C THR A 247 14.54 -12.27 -3.39
N SER A 248 13.94 -12.35 -2.19
CA SER A 248 12.96 -11.37 -1.73
C SER A 248 13.61 -10.02 -1.36
N ARG A 249 14.82 -10.05 -0.77
CA ARG A 249 15.61 -8.82 -0.50
C ARG A 249 16.10 -8.19 -1.80
N GLY A 250 16.53 -8.99 -2.76
CA GLY A 250 16.94 -8.54 -4.09
C GLY A 250 15.80 -7.81 -4.82
N GLU A 251 14.57 -8.30 -4.70
CA GLU A 251 13.39 -7.61 -5.24
C GLU A 251 13.08 -6.30 -4.48
N ALA A 252 13.23 -6.29 -3.15
CA ALA A 252 13.10 -5.05 -2.36
C ALA A 252 14.13 -3.99 -2.80
N TRP A 253 15.39 -4.39 -3.01
CA TRP A 253 16.44 -3.51 -3.55
C TRP A 253 16.10 -2.98 -4.94
N ARG A 254 15.59 -3.85 -5.84
CA ARG A 254 15.18 -3.47 -7.19
C ARG A 254 14.10 -2.38 -7.16
N LEU A 255 13.06 -2.57 -6.34
CA LEU A 255 11.97 -1.61 -6.18
C LEU A 255 12.40 -0.31 -5.48
N GLN A 256 13.43 -0.38 -4.61
CA GLN A 256 14.08 0.81 -4.04
C GLN A 256 14.99 1.53 -5.07
N GLY A 257 15.36 0.88 -6.16
CA GLY A 257 16.21 1.41 -7.24
C GLY A 257 17.70 1.11 -7.08
N ASP A 258 18.08 0.35 -6.06
CA ASP A 258 19.45 -0.16 -5.87
C ASP A 258 19.63 -1.47 -6.65
N LEU A 259 19.85 -1.32 -7.95
CA LEU A 259 19.94 -2.44 -8.89
C LEU A 259 21.21 -3.28 -8.70
N GLU A 260 22.27 -2.71 -8.13
CA GLU A 260 23.53 -3.43 -7.88
C GLU A 260 23.37 -4.40 -6.71
N SER A 261 22.84 -3.92 -5.58
CA SER A 261 22.52 -4.78 -4.42
C SER A 261 21.49 -5.86 -4.79
N SER A 262 20.50 -5.51 -5.62
CA SER A 262 19.54 -6.47 -6.17
C SER A 262 20.21 -7.60 -6.96
N LEU A 263 21.10 -7.26 -7.90
CA LEU A 263 21.79 -8.24 -8.72
C LEU A 263 22.66 -9.19 -7.87
N GLN A 264 23.41 -8.64 -6.92
CA GLN A 264 24.23 -9.44 -5.99
C GLN A 264 23.40 -10.45 -5.19
N ASP A 265 22.21 -10.04 -4.72
CA ASP A 265 21.31 -10.92 -3.98
C ASP A 265 20.73 -12.03 -4.85
N HIS A 266 20.32 -11.72 -6.08
CA HIS A 266 19.86 -12.75 -7.00
C HIS A 266 20.96 -13.74 -7.39
N ASP A 267 22.19 -13.26 -7.59
CA ASP A 267 23.35 -14.14 -7.82
C ASP A 267 23.63 -15.03 -6.61
N LYS A 268 23.56 -14.47 -5.39
CA LYS A 268 23.68 -15.26 -4.16
C LYS A 268 22.56 -16.29 -4.04
N ALA A 269 21.32 -15.94 -4.35
CA ALA A 269 20.19 -16.86 -4.33
C ALA A 269 20.37 -18.02 -5.33
N LEU A 270 20.81 -17.74 -6.56
CA LEU A 270 21.14 -18.77 -7.56
C LEU A 270 22.28 -19.67 -7.11
N SER A 271 23.31 -19.13 -6.45
CA SER A 271 24.41 -19.92 -5.92
C SER A 271 23.99 -20.90 -4.82
N LEU A 272 22.92 -20.58 -4.08
CA LEU A 272 22.37 -21.42 -3.01
C LEU A 272 21.39 -22.46 -3.57
N LYS A 273 20.43 -22.00 -4.38
CA LYS A 273 19.43 -22.86 -5.01
C LYS A 273 18.85 -22.17 -6.27
N PRO A 274 19.24 -22.62 -7.47
CA PRO A 274 18.59 -22.16 -8.70
C PRO A 274 17.09 -22.47 -8.69
N SER A 275 16.27 -21.51 -9.14
CA SER A 275 14.84 -21.69 -9.36
C SER A 275 14.33 -20.70 -10.40
N GLU A 276 13.18 -21.03 -11.00
CA GLU A 276 12.49 -20.22 -12.00
C GLU A 276 12.17 -18.81 -11.48
N GLU A 277 11.82 -18.68 -10.20
CA GLU A 277 11.53 -17.39 -9.56
C GLU A 277 12.78 -16.51 -9.48
N VAL A 278 13.91 -17.08 -9.07
CA VAL A 278 15.17 -16.32 -8.92
C VAL A 278 15.65 -15.82 -10.28
N TYR A 279 15.65 -16.68 -11.30
CA TYR A 279 16.03 -16.28 -12.67
C TYR A 279 15.10 -15.20 -13.21
N ASN A 280 13.78 -15.35 -13.03
CA ASN A 280 12.82 -14.34 -13.47
C ASN A 280 13.04 -12.98 -12.79
N ASN A 281 13.30 -12.96 -11.48
CA ASN A 281 13.53 -11.71 -10.76
C ASN A 281 14.86 -11.07 -11.16
N ARG A 282 15.93 -11.86 -11.36
CA ARG A 282 17.20 -11.37 -11.88
C ARG A 282 17.05 -10.78 -13.29
N ALA A 283 16.24 -11.39 -14.16
CA ALA A 283 15.94 -10.86 -15.47
C ALA A 283 15.29 -9.46 -15.41
N LEU A 284 14.37 -9.24 -14.46
CA LEU A 284 13.77 -7.92 -14.25
C LEU A 284 14.80 -6.89 -13.78
N THR A 285 15.70 -7.25 -12.87
CA THR A 285 16.81 -6.39 -12.44
C THR A 285 17.74 -6.04 -13.60
N LEU A 286 18.15 -7.03 -14.39
CA LEU A 286 19.00 -6.83 -15.56
C LEU A 286 18.33 -5.94 -16.61
N LYS A 287 17.03 -6.10 -16.84
CA LYS A 287 16.23 -5.22 -17.70
C LYS A 287 16.20 -3.78 -17.15
N ASP A 288 16.01 -3.58 -15.85
CA ASP A 288 16.05 -2.24 -15.24
C ASP A 288 17.45 -1.61 -15.35
N ILE A 289 18.51 -2.40 -15.19
CA ILE A 289 19.91 -1.97 -15.40
C ILE A 289 20.08 -1.53 -16.85
N ALA A 290 19.65 -2.34 -17.82
CA ALA A 290 19.76 -2.05 -19.24
C ALA A 290 19.07 -0.73 -19.61
N LEU A 291 17.87 -0.47 -19.06
CA LEU A 291 17.15 0.78 -19.30
C LEU A 291 17.86 1.99 -18.68
N LYS A 292 18.44 1.83 -17.48
CA LYS A 292 19.15 2.91 -16.78
C LYS A 292 20.50 3.24 -17.42
N SER A 293 21.27 2.24 -17.84
CA SER A 293 22.60 2.40 -18.44
C SER A 293 22.56 2.56 -19.97
N LYS A 294 21.43 2.23 -20.61
CA LYS A 294 21.27 2.07 -22.07
C LYS A 294 22.17 0.97 -22.66
N ASP A 295 22.52 -0.02 -21.84
CA ASP A 295 23.32 -1.17 -22.24
C ASP A 295 22.43 -2.31 -22.74
N VAL A 296 22.41 -2.52 -24.05
CA VAL A 296 21.60 -3.56 -24.69
C VAL A 296 22.08 -4.98 -24.37
N THR A 297 23.35 -5.18 -23.96
CA THR A 297 23.87 -6.51 -23.63
C THR A 297 23.19 -7.09 -22.38
N LYS A 298 22.77 -6.22 -21.46
CA LYS A 298 22.00 -6.60 -20.27
C LYS A 298 20.59 -7.10 -20.61
N LEU A 299 20.02 -6.69 -21.73
CA LEU A 299 18.75 -7.27 -22.22
C LEU A 299 18.95 -8.70 -22.73
N ASP A 300 20.12 -9.02 -23.32
CA ASP A 300 20.43 -10.39 -23.73
C ASP A 300 20.61 -11.31 -22.52
N GLU A 301 21.31 -10.85 -21.48
CA GLU A 301 21.40 -11.58 -20.20
C GLU A 301 20.02 -11.80 -19.58
N ALA A 302 19.18 -10.75 -19.52
CA ALA A 302 17.82 -10.86 -18.99
C ALA A 302 16.96 -11.86 -19.78
N ARG A 303 17.07 -11.87 -21.12
CA ARG A 303 16.38 -12.83 -21.98
C ARG A 303 16.84 -14.26 -21.72
N ASN A 304 18.12 -14.48 -21.47
CA ASN A 304 18.67 -15.80 -21.14
C ASN A 304 18.15 -16.28 -19.79
N ASP A 305 18.09 -15.41 -18.78
CA ASP A 305 17.53 -15.74 -17.47
C ASP A 305 16.05 -16.15 -17.56
N CYS A 306 15.22 -15.41 -18.30
CA CYS A 306 13.85 -15.86 -18.53
C CYS A 306 13.80 -17.21 -19.26
N SER A 307 14.77 -17.51 -20.12
CA SER A 307 14.84 -18.80 -20.83
C SER A 307 15.21 -19.95 -19.88
N GLU A 308 16.13 -19.74 -18.95
CA GLU A 308 16.44 -20.69 -17.88
C GLU A 308 15.23 -20.94 -16.98
N ALA A 309 14.50 -19.88 -16.60
CA ALA A 309 13.27 -20.02 -15.82
C ALA A 309 12.20 -20.87 -16.55
N ILE A 310 12.07 -20.68 -17.88
CA ILE A 310 11.17 -21.48 -18.72
C ILE A 310 11.62 -22.93 -18.83
N LEU A 311 12.94 -23.19 -18.91
CA LEU A 311 13.48 -24.55 -18.95
C LEU A 311 13.19 -25.31 -17.65
N LEU A 312 13.30 -24.64 -16.50
CA LEU A 312 12.98 -25.22 -15.20
C LEU A 312 11.48 -25.49 -15.03
N ASN A 313 10.63 -24.58 -15.50
CA ASN A 313 9.18 -24.75 -15.46
C ASN A 313 8.48 -24.20 -16.72
N PRO A 314 8.23 -25.03 -17.74
CA PRO A 314 7.58 -24.62 -18.99
C PRO A 314 6.11 -24.20 -18.84
N SER A 315 5.49 -24.49 -17.70
CA SER A 315 4.11 -24.09 -17.40
C SER A 315 4.02 -22.73 -16.69
N PHE A 316 5.16 -22.16 -16.27
CA PHE A 316 5.19 -20.88 -15.57
C PHE A 316 5.06 -19.73 -16.56
N ALA A 317 3.89 -19.06 -16.58
CA ALA A 317 3.57 -18.02 -17.55
C ALA A 317 4.38 -16.72 -17.40
N VAL A 318 4.83 -16.40 -16.18
CA VAL A 318 5.47 -15.10 -15.85
C VAL A 318 6.79 -14.89 -16.63
N PRO A 319 7.72 -15.86 -16.69
CA PRO A 319 8.91 -15.75 -17.53
C PRO A 319 8.63 -15.49 -19.01
N TYR A 320 7.57 -16.04 -19.58
CA TYR A 320 7.18 -15.74 -20.97
C TYR A 320 6.72 -14.28 -21.10
N THR A 321 5.91 -13.79 -20.15
CA THR A 321 5.46 -12.39 -20.12
C THR A 321 6.65 -11.43 -20.08
N ASN A 322 7.59 -11.68 -19.16
CA ASN A 322 8.79 -10.85 -18.98
C ASN A 322 9.76 -10.96 -20.16
N ARG A 323 9.98 -12.16 -20.71
CA ARG A 323 10.83 -12.33 -21.91
C ARG A 323 10.21 -11.65 -23.13
N GLY A 324 8.89 -11.69 -23.25
CA GLY A 324 8.14 -10.97 -24.28
C GLY A 324 8.36 -9.47 -24.21
N LEU A 325 8.29 -8.88 -23.01
CA LEU A 325 8.63 -7.48 -22.76
C LEU A 325 10.09 -7.17 -23.13
N ILE A 326 11.04 -7.97 -22.63
CA ILE A 326 12.48 -7.80 -22.88
C ILE A 326 12.80 -7.88 -24.38
N ARG A 327 12.21 -8.84 -25.10
CA ARG A 327 12.35 -8.97 -26.56
C ARG A 327 11.83 -7.74 -27.30
N ARG A 328 10.67 -7.19 -26.91
CA ARG A 328 10.15 -5.95 -27.48
C ARG A 328 11.12 -4.79 -27.28
N LEU A 329 11.67 -4.64 -26.08
CA LEU A 329 12.66 -3.59 -25.77
C LEU A 329 13.96 -3.75 -26.58
N ALA A 330 14.35 -4.99 -26.87
CA ALA A 330 15.48 -5.32 -27.75
C ALA A 330 15.15 -5.21 -29.26
N GLY A 331 13.91 -4.88 -29.63
CA GLY A 331 13.45 -4.77 -31.03
C GLY A 331 13.02 -6.10 -31.67
N ASP A 332 13.07 -7.23 -30.97
CA ASP A 332 12.54 -8.52 -31.42
C ASP A 332 11.01 -8.59 -31.21
N LEU A 333 10.28 -7.86 -32.07
CA LEU A 333 8.82 -7.78 -31.99
C LEU A 333 8.15 -9.14 -32.28
N ARG A 334 8.72 -9.96 -33.16
CA ARG A 334 8.16 -11.27 -33.51
C ARG A 334 8.32 -12.28 -32.39
N GLY A 335 9.51 -12.36 -31.79
CA GLY A 335 9.75 -13.21 -30.63
C GLY A 335 8.99 -12.73 -29.39
N SER A 336 8.73 -11.42 -29.28
CA SER A 336 7.85 -10.86 -28.25
C SER A 336 6.42 -11.40 -28.36
N LEU A 337 5.80 -11.32 -29.54
CA LEU A 337 4.45 -11.86 -29.76
C LEU A 337 4.36 -13.36 -29.43
N LEU A 338 5.34 -14.16 -29.86
CA LEU A 338 5.35 -15.61 -29.59
C LEU A 338 5.35 -15.94 -28.10
N ASP A 339 6.15 -15.22 -27.30
CA ASP A 339 6.19 -15.42 -25.86
C ASP A 339 4.90 -14.95 -25.19
N LEU A 340 4.34 -13.80 -25.61
CA LEU A 340 3.13 -13.25 -25.03
C LEU A 340 1.89 -14.09 -25.36
N ASP A 341 1.80 -14.64 -26.57
CA ASP A 341 0.77 -15.62 -26.95
C ASP A 341 0.86 -16.87 -26.08
N LYS A 342 2.08 -17.36 -25.82
CA LYS A 342 2.30 -18.51 -24.93
C LYS A 342 1.90 -18.18 -23.49
N ALA A 343 2.25 -16.99 -23.00
CA ALA A 343 1.88 -16.52 -21.66
C ALA A 343 0.35 -16.45 -21.49
N ILE A 344 -0.36 -15.84 -22.44
CA ILE A 344 -1.84 -15.75 -22.43
C ILE A 344 -2.48 -17.14 -22.52
N GLY A 345 -1.88 -18.07 -23.28
CA GLY A 345 -2.35 -19.45 -23.36
C GLY A 345 -2.18 -20.24 -22.06
N LEU A 346 -1.13 -19.97 -21.28
CA LEU A 346 -0.87 -20.59 -19.97
C LEU A 346 -1.69 -19.95 -18.84
N ALA A 347 -1.85 -18.63 -18.87
CA ALA A 347 -2.59 -17.85 -17.89
C ALA A 347 -3.64 -17.00 -18.60
N GLN A 348 -4.79 -17.61 -18.90
CA GLN A 348 -5.92 -16.89 -19.49
C GLN A 348 -6.32 -15.76 -18.55
N ARG A 349 -6.38 -14.53 -19.08
CA ARG A 349 -6.67 -13.26 -18.36
C ARG A 349 -5.50 -12.59 -17.64
N SER A 350 -4.25 -12.83 -18.06
CA SER A 350 -3.12 -11.96 -17.64
C SER A 350 -3.22 -10.58 -18.30
N MET A 351 -3.55 -9.57 -17.51
CA MET A 351 -3.65 -8.16 -17.95
C MET A 351 -2.32 -7.61 -18.43
N GLU A 352 -1.23 -8.02 -17.78
CA GLU A 352 0.14 -7.63 -18.12
C GLU A 352 0.55 -8.19 -19.48
N ALA A 353 0.33 -9.49 -19.71
CA ALA A 353 0.65 -10.13 -20.99
C ALA A 353 -0.17 -9.54 -22.15
N LEU A 354 -1.46 -9.26 -21.92
CA LEU A 354 -2.31 -8.57 -22.89
C LEU A 354 -1.79 -7.16 -23.19
N THR A 355 -1.50 -6.38 -22.17
CA THR A 355 -1.01 -4.99 -22.34
C THR A 355 0.34 -4.96 -23.06
N PHE A 356 1.26 -5.86 -22.72
CA PHE A 356 2.54 -5.97 -23.42
C PHE A 356 2.38 -6.45 -24.87
N ARG A 357 1.40 -7.32 -25.16
CA ARG A 357 1.11 -7.75 -26.54
C ARG A 357 0.48 -6.62 -27.34
N GLY A 358 -0.42 -5.85 -26.73
CA GLY A 358 -0.95 -4.62 -27.28
C GLY A 358 0.15 -3.60 -27.60
N ASP A 359 1.12 -3.41 -26.70
CA ASP A 359 2.29 -2.57 -26.94
C ASP A 359 3.14 -3.08 -28.10
N THR A 360 3.33 -4.39 -28.22
CA THR A 360 4.05 -5.00 -29.35
C THR A 360 3.30 -4.78 -30.66
N TYR A 361 1.98 -4.99 -30.71
CA TYR A 361 1.18 -4.70 -31.90
C TYR A 361 1.21 -3.23 -32.28
N ARG A 362 1.12 -2.32 -31.30
CA ARG A 362 1.24 -0.87 -31.52
C ARG A 362 2.61 -0.48 -32.08
N ALA A 363 3.69 -1.13 -31.62
CA ALA A 363 5.04 -0.95 -32.16
C ALA A 363 5.14 -1.42 -33.61
N ILE A 364 4.51 -2.56 -33.95
CA ILE A 364 4.40 -3.08 -35.33
C ILE A 364 3.54 -2.16 -36.22
N GLY A 365 2.56 -1.47 -35.63
CA GLY A 365 1.59 -0.64 -36.35
C GLY A 365 0.24 -1.32 -36.57
N ASP A 366 0.03 -2.52 -36.02
CA ASP A 366 -1.27 -3.21 -36.02
C ASP A 366 -2.15 -2.66 -34.89
N LEU A 367 -2.68 -1.45 -35.11
CA LEU A 367 -3.41 -0.71 -34.07
C LEU A 367 -4.73 -1.38 -33.68
N ASP A 368 -5.37 -2.12 -34.59
CA ASP A 368 -6.63 -2.78 -34.31
C ASP A 368 -6.47 -3.95 -33.33
N ARG A 369 -5.44 -4.78 -33.52
CA ARG A 369 -5.11 -5.82 -32.53
C ARG A 369 -4.61 -5.24 -31.21
N ALA A 370 -3.86 -4.14 -31.27
CA ALA A 370 -3.43 -3.45 -30.06
C ALA A 370 -4.62 -3.00 -29.21
N LEU A 371 -5.61 -2.35 -29.83
CA LEU A 371 -6.84 -1.91 -29.16
C LEU A 371 -7.64 -3.07 -28.58
N GLN A 372 -7.74 -4.20 -29.28
CA GLN A 372 -8.42 -5.41 -28.77
C GLN A 372 -7.76 -5.92 -27.48
N ASP A 373 -6.43 -5.95 -27.43
CA ASP A 373 -5.70 -6.41 -26.24
C ASP A 373 -5.85 -5.45 -25.06
N TYR A 374 -5.83 -4.12 -25.31
CA TYR A 374 -6.08 -3.14 -24.25
C TYR A 374 -7.53 -3.19 -23.74
N ASP A 375 -8.51 -3.34 -24.64
CA ASP A 375 -9.92 -3.49 -24.28
C ASP A 375 -10.13 -4.73 -23.40
N GLU A 376 -9.46 -5.84 -23.72
CA GLU A 376 -9.49 -7.06 -22.92
C GLU A 376 -8.85 -6.88 -21.54
N ALA A 377 -7.69 -6.21 -21.47
CA ALA A 377 -7.02 -5.92 -20.20
C ALA A 377 -7.91 -5.03 -19.29
N ILE A 378 -8.51 -3.97 -19.84
CA ILE A 378 -9.44 -3.07 -19.12
C ILE A 378 -10.71 -3.82 -18.70
N ARG A 379 -11.20 -4.77 -19.51
CA ARG A 379 -12.34 -5.59 -19.14
C ARG A 379 -12.06 -6.49 -17.94
N ILE A 380 -10.83 -6.97 -17.78
CA ILE A 380 -10.40 -7.78 -16.64
C ILE A 380 -10.21 -6.90 -15.39
N PHE A 381 -9.56 -5.75 -15.54
CA PHE A 381 -9.39 -4.77 -14.47
C PHE A 381 -9.61 -3.35 -15.00
N PRO A 382 -10.80 -2.77 -14.74
CA PRO A 382 -11.17 -1.45 -15.26
C PRO A 382 -10.30 -0.28 -14.79
N ASP A 383 -9.53 -0.47 -13.74
CA ASP A 383 -8.63 0.54 -13.18
C ASP A 383 -7.16 0.30 -13.56
N TYR A 384 -6.89 -0.55 -14.56
CA TYR A 384 -5.53 -0.81 -15.04
C TYR A 384 -4.95 0.38 -15.83
N VAL A 385 -4.18 1.22 -15.14
CA VAL A 385 -3.61 2.46 -15.65
C VAL A 385 -2.74 2.24 -16.89
N ALA A 386 -1.92 1.18 -16.90
CA ALA A 386 -1.05 0.86 -18.02
C ALA A 386 -1.82 0.57 -19.32
N ALA A 387 -2.96 -0.13 -19.24
CA ALA A 387 -3.78 -0.39 -20.42
C ALA A 387 -4.49 0.87 -20.93
N HIS A 388 -5.00 1.74 -20.04
CA HIS A 388 -5.55 3.03 -20.46
C HIS A 388 -4.51 3.91 -21.18
N ASN A 389 -3.29 4.01 -20.64
CA ASN A 389 -2.19 4.71 -21.30
C ASN A 389 -1.86 4.11 -22.68
N GLY A 390 -1.73 2.79 -22.77
CA GLY A 390 -1.46 2.07 -24.01
C GLY A 390 -2.55 2.27 -25.07
N ARG A 391 -3.82 2.22 -24.65
CA ARG A 391 -5.00 2.47 -25.49
C ARG A 391 -5.01 3.91 -26.01
N GLY A 392 -4.75 4.89 -25.15
CA GLY A 392 -4.59 6.30 -25.54
C GLY A 392 -3.52 6.48 -26.61
N ALA A 393 -2.35 5.86 -26.43
CA ALA A 393 -1.26 5.90 -27.42
C ALA A 393 -1.61 5.22 -28.74
N ALA A 394 -2.39 4.13 -28.72
CA ALA A 394 -2.86 3.47 -29.94
C ALA A 394 -3.89 4.35 -30.69
N LEU A 395 -4.84 4.96 -29.98
CA LEU A 395 -5.84 5.88 -30.56
C LEU A 395 -5.17 7.13 -31.16
N GLN A 396 -4.18 7.70 -30.46
CA GLN A 396 -3.41 8.85 -30.97
C GLN A 396 -2.72 8.49 -32.29
N LYS A 397 -2.06 7.32 -32.36
CA LYS A 397 -1.39 6.84 -33.57
C LYS A 397 -2.37 6.50 -34.71
N LYS A 398 -3.63 6.17 -34.37
CA LYS A 398 -4.73 5.94 -35.32
C LYS A 398 -5.36 7.25 -35.82
N GLY A 399 -5.05 8.38 -35.19
CA GLY A 399 -5.62 9.70 -35.50
C GLY A 399 -6.91 10.03 -34.75
N ASP A 400 -7.38 9.15 -33.85
CA ASP A 400 -8.50 9.45 -32.96
C ASP A 400 -8.01 10.23 -31.74
N LEU A 401 -7.79 11.52 -31.94
CA LEU A 401 -7.26 12.42 -30.91
C LEU A 401 -8.25 12.63 -29.75
N ALA A 402 -9.55 12.60 -30.03
CA ALA A 402 -10.57 12.76 -28.99
C ALA A 402 -10.61 11.53 -28.08
N GLY A 403 -10.59 10.32 -28.66
CA GLY A 403 -10.48 9.08 -27.91
C GLY A 403 -9.17 9.00 -27.12
N ALA A 404 -8.04 9.37 -27.74
CA ALA A 404 -6.74 9.38 -27.07
C ALA A 404 -6.72 10.29 -25.84
N LYS A 405 -7.24 11.52 -25.96
CA LYS A 405 -7.36 12.46 -24.85
C LYS A 405 -8.15 11.86 -23.68
N ALA A 406 -9.31 11.28 -23.97
CA ALA A 406 -10.18 10.68 -22.95
C ALA A 406 -9.48 9.54 -22.20
N GLU A 407 -8.73 8.69 -22.90
CA GLU A 407 -7.96 7.60 -22.28
C GLU A 407 -6.82 8.10 -21.40
N TYR A 408 -6.08 9.12 -21.84
CA TYR A 408 -5.03 9.71 -21.02
C TYR A 408 -5.57 10.39 -19.76
N GLU A 409 -6.68 11.12 -19.88
CA GLU A 409 -7.37 11.72 -18.73
C GLU A 409 -7.88 10.64 -17.76
N LYS A 410 -8.42 9.53 -18.28
CA LYS A 410 -8.79 8.37 -17.47
C LYS A 410 -7.58 7.79 -16.74
N ALA A 411 -6.47 7.51 -17.42
CA ALA A 411 -5.24 7.00 -16.79
C ALA A 411 -4.73 7.91 -15.65
N LEU A 412 -4.79 9.23 -15.83
CA LEU A 412 -4.38 10.23 -14.84
C LEU A 412 -5.36 10.38 -13.67
N SER A 413 -6.64 10.01 -13.85
CA SER A 413 -7.65 10.05 -12.80
C SER A 413 -7.59 8.85 -11.85
N LEU A 414 -6.96 7.75 -12.28
CA LEU A 414 -6.89 6.50 -11.52
C LEU A 414 -5.86 6.58 -10.37
N PRO A 415 -6.05 5.81 -9.28
CA PRO A 415 -5.09 5.75 -8.18
C PRO A 415 -3.68 5.33 -8.64
N SER A 416 -2.65 6.02 -8.18
CA SER A 416 -1.24 5.72 -8.56
C SER A 416 -0.70 4.40 -8.00
N ASP A 417 -1.50 3.69 -7.18
CA ASP A 417 -1.22 2.38 -6.59
C ASP A 417 -2.13 1.26 -7.14
N ALA A 418 -2.93 1.54 -8.18
CA ALA A 418 -3.83 0.57 -8.80
C ALA A 418 -3.09 -0.62 -9.42
N ASP A 419 -1.93 -0.39 -10.06
CA ASP A 419 -1.23 -1.40 -10.88
C ASP A 419 0.10 -1.89 -10.27
N ALA A 420 0.20 -2.06 -8.94
CA ALA A 420 1.35 -2.69 -8.28
C ALA A 420 2.75 -2.23 -8.79
N GLY A 421 2.92 -0.93 -9.04
CA GLY A 421 4.19 -0.32 -9.46
C GLY A 421 4.27 0.17 -10.91
N VAL A 422 3.39 -0.24 -11.83
CA VAL A 422 3.40 0.25 -13.23
C VAL A 422 2.56 1.50 -13.46
N ALA A 423 1.65 1.83 -12.54
CA ALA A 423 0.75 2.98 -12.66
C ALA A 423 1.48 4.33 -12.75
N LYS A 424 2.49 4.57 -11.91
CA LYS A 424 3.24 5.85 -11.91
C LYS A 424 4.00 6.10 -13.22
N PRO A 425 4.78 5.15 -13.76
CA PRO A 425 5.36 5.28 -15.09
C PRO A 425 4.32 5.53 -16.18
N ALA A 426 3.23 4.74 -16.20
CA ALA A 426 2.16 4.90 -17.18
C ALA A 426 1.47 6.27 -17.09
N GLN A 427 1.28 6.82 -15.89
CA GLN A 427 0.75 8.17 -15.69
C GLN A 427 1.71 9.26 -16.15
N ALA A 428 3.02 9.04 -16.03
CA ALA A 428 4.02 9.98 -16.55
C ALA A 428 3.94 10.01 -18.09
N GLU A 429 3.88 8.85 -18.74
CA GLU A 429 3.70 8.74 -20.20
C GLU A 429 2.36 9.33 -20.65
N ALA A 430 1.26 9.02 -19.97
CA ALA A 430 -0.07 9.53 -20.28
C ALA A 430 -0.13 11.06 -20.20
N ARG A 431 0.63 11.68 -19.29
CA ARG A 431 0.72 13.14 -19.18
C ARG A 431 1.38 13.76 -20.40
N VAL A 432 2.48 13.15 -20.88
CA VAL A 432 3.16 13.59 -22.10
C VAL A 432 2.24 13.42 -23.31
N GLY A 433 1.60 12.26 -23.46
CA GLY A 433 0.65 11.99 -24.54
C GLY A 433 -0.55 12.94 -24.52
N LEU A 434 -1.08 13.26 -23.34
CA LEU A 434 -2.17 14.23 -23.19
C LEU A 434 -1.76 15.64 -23.63
N ASP A 435 -0.57 16.09 -23.25
CA ASP A 435 -0.07 17.42 -23.64
C ASP A 435 0.13 17.50 -25.16
N GLU A 436 0.65 16.43 -25.79
CA GLU A 436 0.77 16.33 -27.25
C GLU A 436 -0.60 16.34 -27.95
N VAL A 437 -1.55 15.53 -27.49
CA VAL A 437 -2.90 15.45 -28.07
C VAL A 437 -3.63 16.79 -27.94
N ARG A 438 -3.51 17.48 -26.80
CA ARG A 438 -4.07 18.83 -26.62
C ARG A 438 -3.50 19.83 -27.62
N SER A 439 -2.19 19.79 -27.82
CA SER A 439 -1.53 20.62 -28.84
C SER A 439 -2.06 20.33 -30.26
N LEU A 440 -2.20 19.06 -30.63
CA LEU A 440 -2.74 18.64 -31.94
C LEU A 440 -4.20 19.03 -32.14
N LEU A 441 -5.00 19.06 -31.07
CA LEU A 441 -6.38 19.52 -31.08
C LEU A 441 -6.52 21.05 -31.10
N GLY A 442 -5.41 21.80 -31.05
CA GLY A 442 -5.43 23.26 -30.94
C GLY A 442 -5.91 23.77 -29.58
N GLU A 443 -5.93 22.90 -28.56
CA GLU A 443 -6.21 23.31 -27.19
C GLU A 443 -4.98 24.02 -26.62
N ALA A 444 -5.17 25.20 -26.05
CA ALA A 444 -4.09 25.93 -25.41
C ALA A 444 -3.50 25.08 -24.27
N ALA A 445 -2.18 24.92 -24.26
CA ALA A 445 -1.47 24.32 -23.14
C ALA A 445 -1.90 24.99 -21.82
N PRO A 446 -1.99 24.25 -20.69
CA PRO A 446 -2.30 24.85 -19.41
C PRO A 446 -1.30 25.97 -19.13
N GLY A 447 -1.81 27.21 -19.04
CA GLY A 447 -0.98 28.40 -18.94
C GLY A 447 -0.05 28.36 -17.73
N VAL A 448 1.11 29.01 -17.81
CA VAL A 448 2.11 29.03 -16.73
C VAL A 448 1.51 29.77 -15.52
N ARG A 449 1.42 29.08 -14.38
CA ARG A 449 0.89 29.64 -13.13
C ARG A 449 2.00 29.77 -12.08
N VAL A 450 2.19 30.97 -11.54
CA VAL A 450 3.21 31.27 -10.51
C VAL A 450 2.56 31.85 -9.26
N ALA A 451 3.13 31.53 -8.10
CA ALA A 451 2.65 32.05 -6.82
C ALA A 451 3.78 32.58 -5.93
N LEU A 452 3.53 33.67 -5.20
CA LEU A 452 4.33 34.11 -4.06
C LEU A 452 3.47 34.03 -2.81
N ILE A 453 3.97 33.34 -1.79
CA ILE A 453 3.20 32.99 -0.60
C ILE A 453 4.02 33.37 0.63
N ILE A 454 3.46 34.25 1.44
CA ILE A 454 4.13 34.84 2.59
C ILE A 454 3.26 34.66 3.83
N GLY A 455 3.81 34.00 4.86
CA GLY A 455 3.18 33.84 6.17
C GLY A 455 4.05 34.42 7.26
N ASN A 456 3.63 35.52 7.87
CA ASN A 456 4.39 36.20 8.93
C ASN A 456 3.72 35.98 10.29
N SER A 457 4.32 35.14 11.13
CA SER A 457 3.85 34.84 12.49
C SER A 457 4.76 35.46 13.57
N ALA A 458 6.07 35.30 13.45
CA ALA A 458 7.05 35.54 14.51
C ALA A 458 7.62 36.98 14.49
N TYR A 459 6.76 37.97 14.75
CA TYR A 459 7.15 39.38 14.84
C TYR A 459 8.11 39.65 16.02
N ARG A 460 9.13 40.48 15.81
CA ARG A 460 10.12 40.80 16.85
C ARG A 460 9.63 41.83 17.88
N ALA A 461 8.76 42.74 17.47
CA ALA A 461 8.35 43.90 18.28
C ALA A 461 6.93 43.80 18.88
N VAL A 462 6.15 42.80 18.46
CA VAL A 462 4.77 42.55 18.91
C VAL A 462 4.56 41.05 19.11
N PRO A 463 3.49 40.63 19.84
CA PRO A 463 3.18 39.21 20.00
C PRO A 463 3.07 38.46 18.67
N ALA A 464 3.45 37.19 18.68
CA ALA A 464 3.38 36.36 17.49
C ALA A 464 1.93 36.06 17.11
N LEU A 465 1.64 36.03 15.80
CA LEU A 465 0.37 35.55 15.27
C LEU A 465 0.39 34.01 15.17
N PRO A 466 -0.67 33.31 15.58
CA PRO A 466 -0.64 31.85 15.70
C PRO A 466 -0.74 31.10 14.38
N ASN A 467 -1.43 31.63 13.37
CA ASN A 467 -1.82 30.92 12.14
C ASN A 467 -1.14 31.32 10.81
N PRO A 468 -0.50 32.50 10.60
CA PRO A 468 -0.09 32.91 9.25
C PRO A 468 0.86 31.95 8.52
N GLU A 469 1.81 31.33 9.23
CA GLU A 469 2.69 30.30 8.65
C GLU A 469 1.91 29.04 8.22
N ARG A 470 0.96 28.58 9.05
CA ARG A 470 0.11 27.42 8.70
C ARG A 470 -0.81 27.74 7.53
N ASP A 471 -1.35 28.95 7.50
CA ASP A 471 -2.19 29.46 6.42
C ASP A 471 -1.42 29.49 5.10
N ALA A 472 -0.22 30.07 5.11
CA ALA A 472 0.68 30.09 3.95
C ALA A 472 1.03 28.68 3.45
N ASP A 473 1.38 27.75 4.35
CA ASP A 473 1.73 26.39 3.98
C ASP A 473 0.54 25.61 3.38
N ALA A 474 -0.66 25.78 3.94
CA ALA A 474 -1.87 25.14 3.43
C ALA A 474 -2.27 25.69 2.05
N VAL A 475 -2.21 27.02 1.87
CA VAL A 475 -2.48 27.66 0.57
C VAL A 475 -1.46 27.23 -0.47
N ALA A 476 -0.18 27.14 -0.11
CA ALA A 476 0.87 26.66 -1.02
C ALA A 476 0.59 25.26 -1.55
N LYS A 477 0.27 24.32 -0.65
CA LYS A 477 -0.08 22.94 -1.00
C LYS A 477 -1.32 22.89 -1.89
N LYS A 478 -2.34 23.70 -1.58
CA LYS A 478 -3.57 23.76 -2.38
C LYS A 478 -3.30 24.29 -3.79
N LEU A 479 -2.56 25.39 -3.92
CA LEU A 479 -2.21 25.99 -5.22
C LEU A 479 -1.30 25.09 -6.05
N GLU A 480 -0.41 24.31 -5.43
CA GLU A 480 0.42 23.33 -6.12
C GLU A 480 -0.44 22.30 -6.87
N GLY A 481 -1.46 21.76 -6.20
CA GLY A 481 -2.46 20.87 -6.81
C GLY A 481 -3.30 21.53 -7.92
N LEU A 482 -3.36 22.86 -7.95
CA LEU A 482 -4.05 23.67 -8.96
C LEU A 482 -3.12 24.14 -10.09
N GLY A 483 -1.92 23.58 -10.19
CA GLY A 483 -0.97 23.85 -11.28
C GLY A 483 0.00 25.00 -11.03
N PHE A 484 0.00 25.61 -9.84
CA PHE A 484 1.02 26.60 -9.45
C PHE A 484 2.28 25.89 -8.97
N LYS A 485 3.00 25.21 -9.89
CA LYS A 485 4.23 24.47 -9.54
C LYS A 485 5.43 25.38 -9.26
N ASN A 486 5.40 26.61 -9.79
CA ASN A 486 6.49 27.58 -9.67
C ASN A 486 6.20 28.58 -8.55
N GLN A 487 6.35 28.15 -7.29
CA GLN A 487 6.08 28.99 -6.12
C GLN A 487 7.35 29.61 -5.52
N ILE A 488 7.21 30.78 -4.91
CA ILE A 488 8.17 31.36 -3.97
C ILE A 488 7.47 31.39 -2.61
N ARG A 489 8.06 30.75 -1.61
CA ARG A 489 7.46 30.61 -0.27
C ARG A 489 8.39 31.22 0.77
N ILE A 490 7.85 32.07 1.62
CA ILE A 490 8.62 32.69 2.71
C ILE A 490 7.77 32.71 3.98
N ASN A 491 8.27 32.06 5.02
CA ASN A 491 7.74 32.19 6.36
C ASN A 491 8.59 33.20 7.13
N ASN A 492 7.93 34.09 7.87
CA ASN A 492 8.56 35.13 8.69
C ASN A 492 9.51 36.02 7.90
N ALA A 493 9.00 36.66 6.85
CA ALA A 493 9.76 37.52 5.95
C ALA A 493 10.28 38.77 6.67
N THR A 494 11.59 39.01 6.58
CA THR A 494 12.19 40.31 6.92
C THR A 494 11.95 41.30 5.79
N ASN A 495 12.13 42.60 6.02
CA ASN A 495 11.98 43.59 4.96
C ASN A 495 12.85 43.25 3.74
N ALA A 496 14.13 42.90 3.98
CA ALA A 496 15.05 42.51 2.92
C ALA A 496 14.60 41.27 2.15
N SER A 497 14.16 40.20 2.84
CA SER A 497 13.74 38.97 2.16
C SER A 497 12.40 39.15 1.43
N PHE A 498 11.48 39.95 1.97
CA PHE A 498 10.21 40.29 1.32
C PHE A 498 10.47 41.03 0.00
N LEU A 499 11.29 42.09 0.01
CA LEU A 499 11.61 42.85 -1.21
C LEU A 499 12.34 42.01 -2.26
N ALA A 500 13.25 41.12 -1.83
CA ALA A 500 13.91 40.18 -2.73
C ALA A 500 12.92 39.17 -3.36
N ALA A 501 11.94 38.70 -2.58
CA ALA A 501 10.89 37.81 -3.05
C ALA A 501 10.01 38.46 -4.11
N LEU A 502 9.60 39.71 -3.88
CA LEU A 502 8.80 40.47 -4.85
C LEU A 502 9.55 40.64 -6.17
N LYS A 503 10.85 40.96 -6.12
CA LYS A 503 11.68 41.06 -7.32
C LYS A 503 11.76 39.72 -8.08
N SER A 504 12.07 38.63 -7.39
CA SER A 504 12.15 37.30 -8.01
C SER A 504 10.79 36.84 -8.55
N PHE A 505 9.70 37.18 -7.84
CA PHE A 505 8.36 36.87 -8.27
C PHE A 505 7.97 37.64 -9.53
N GLU A 506 8.31 38.93 -9.61
CA GLU A 506 8.06 39.77 -10.78
C GLU A 506 8.73 39.21 -12.05
N GLU A 507 9.97 38.72 -11.92
CA GLU A 507 10.69 38.04 -13.01
C GLU A 507 9.96 36.78 -13.49
N LYS A 508 9.42 35.98 -12.57
CA LYS A 508 8.61 34.79 -12.89
C LYS A 508 7.25 35.16 -13.47
N ALA A 509 6.60 36.20 -12.95
CA ALA A 509 5.30 36.67 -13.40
C ALA A 509 5.33 37.17 -14.84
N ALA A 510 6.46 37.72 -15.31
CA ALA A 510 6.62 38.21 -16.66
C ALA A 510 6.43 37.17 -17.77
N THR A 511 6.60 35.88 -17.45
CA THR A 511 6.37 34.78 -18.40
C THR A 511 5.10 33.99 -18.10
N ALA A 512 4.40 34.32 -17.02
CA ALA A 512 3.25 33.59 -16.53
C ALA A 512 1.90 34.08 -17.11
N ASP A 513 0.96 33.15 -17.28
CA ASP A 513 -0.43 33.46 -17.56
C ASP A 513 -1.16 33.90 -16.28
N TRP A 514 -0.86 33.26 -15.15
CA TRP A 514 -1.43 33.56 -13.84
C TRP A 514 -0.34 33.91 -12.83
N ALA A 515 -0.49 35.05 -12.15
CA ALA A 515 0.31 35.43 -11.00
C ALA A 515 -0.58 35.59 -9.77
N VAL A 516 -0.27 34.85 -8.70
CA VAL A 516 -0.98 34.91 -7.42
C VAL A 516 -0.01 35.34 -6.32
N ILE A 517 -0.40 36.32 -5.52
CA ILE A 517 0.28 36.61 -4.24
C ILE A 517 -0.69 36.30 -3.10
N PHE A 518 -0.26 35.50 -2.14
CA PHE A 518 -0.95 35.30 -0.86
C PHE A 518 -0.08 35.86 0.26
N TYR A 519 -0.67 36.70 1.11
CA TYR A 519 -0.03 37.23 2.30
C TYR A 519 -0.93 37.04 3.51
N ALA A 520 -0.39 36.44 4.57
CA ALA A 520 -0.98 36.39 5.90
C ALA A 520 -0.04 37.04 6.92
N GLY A 521 -0.56 37.93 7.75
CA GLY A 521 0.22 38.70 8.73
C GLY A 521 -0.48 40.00 9.15
N HIS A 522 0.28 40.99 9.61
CA HIS A 522 -0.23 42.33 9.92
C HIS A 522 -0.10 43.29 8.74
N GLY A 523 -1.15 44.08 8.50
CA GLY A 523 -1.16 45.25 7.65
C GLY A 523 -1.42 46.54 8.44
N ILE A 524 -1.04 47.68 7.89
CA ILE A 524 -1.32 48.99 8.47
C ILE A 524 -1.65 50.01 7.38
N GLN A 525 -2.48 50.98 7.74
CA GLN A 525 -2.74 52.17 6.94
C GLN A 525 -2.02 53.38 7.53
N ILE A 526 -1.27 54.12 6.72
CA ILE A 526 -0.66 55.41 7.10
C ILE A 526 -0.81 56.41 5.96
N ALA A 527 -1.30 57.60 6.26
CA ALA A 527 -1.48 58.69 5.29
C ALA A 527 -2.24 58.29 4.00
N GLY A 528 -3.20 57.37 4.13
CA GLY A 528 -3.99 56.84 3.01
C GLY A 528 -3.33 55.69 2.23
N GLY A 529 -2.07 55.35 2.50
CA GLY A 529 -1.37 54.22 1.90
C GLY A 529 -1.57 52.92 2.68
N ALA A 530 -1.56 51.79 1.99
CA ALA A 530 -1.64 50.45 2.58
C ALA A 530 -0.26 49.80 2.66
N TYR A 531 0.10 49.24 3.80
CA TYR A 531 1.41 48.64 4.03
C TYR A 531 1.30 47.25 4.67
N LEU A 532 2.11 46.31 4.20
CA LEU A 532 2.26 44.97 4.79
C LEU A 532 3.52 44.93 5.66
N ILE A 533 3.44 44.28 6.82
CA ILE A 533 4.47 44.41 7.85
C ILE A 533 5.40 43.17 7.86
N PRO A 534 6.70 43.34 7.60
CA PRO A 534 7.72 42.32 7.82
C PRO A 534 7.96 42.01 9.30
N VAL A 535 8.46 40.82 9.62
CA VAL A 535 8.62 40.38 11.03
C VAL A 535 9.68 41.14 11.82
N ASP A 536 10.61 41.82 11.13
CA ASP A 536 11.66 42.62 11.73
C ASP A 536 11.32 44.10 11.88
N ALA A 537 10.11 44.52 11.48
CA ALA A 537 9.64 45.88 11.67
C ALA A 537 9.47 46.24 13.16
N GLN A 538 9.80 47.48 13.50
CA GLN A 538 9.62 48.07 14.82
C GLN A 538 8.48 49.08 14.86
N LEU A 539 8.29 49.83 13.78
CA LEU A 539 7.22 50.82 13.56
C LEU A 539 6.99 51.72 14.79
N ARG A 540 7.95 52.61 15.10
CA ARG A 540 7.83 53.51 16.26
C ARG A 540 7.08 54.80 15.92
N THR A 541 7.13 55.23 14.68
CA THR A 541 6.55 56.46 14.14
C THR A 541 5.92 56.23 12.77
N ASP A 542 5.08 57.17 12.32
CA ASP A 542 4.48 57.13 10.97
C ASP A 542 5.54 57.09 9.85
N GLU A 543 6.70 57.73 10.04
CA GLU A 543 7.81 57.73 9.08
C GLU A 543 8.51 56.35 9.00
N ASP A 544 8.56 55.61 10.12
CA ASP A 544 9.15 54.27 10.16
C ASP A 544 8.35 53.29 9.31
N VAL A 545 7.02 53.46 9.20
CA VAL A 545 6.18 52.61 8.32
C VAL A 545 6.64 52.70 6.87
N GLN A 546 6.99 53.89 6.39
CA GLN A 546 7.47 54.06 5.01
C GLN A 546 8.85 53.43 4.77
N LYS A 547 9.66 53.26 5.82
CA LYS A 547 11.03 52.70 5.74
C LYS A 547 11.07 51.19 5.99
N GLU A 548 10.26 50.71 6.93
CA GLU A 548 10.33 49.35 7.47
C GLU A 548 9.23 48.43 6.93
N ALA A 549 8.08 48.97 6.52
CA ALA A 549 6.99 48.18 5.94
C ALA A 549 7.07 48.12 4.40
N VAL A 550 6.27 47.24 3.79
CA VAL A 550 6.21 47.07 2.34
C VAL A 550 4.92 47.69 1.81
N PRO A 551 4.99 48.74 0.95
CA PRO A 551 3.80 49.32 0.35
C PRO A 551 3.05 48.30 -0.51
N LEU A 552 1.72 48.24 -0.37
CA LEU A 552 0.88 47.31 -1.11
C LEU A 552 0.95 47.56 -2.61
N GLU A 553 1.19 48.81 -3.04
CA GLU A 553 1.38 49.18 -4.44
C GLU A 553 2.55 48.38 -5.05
N ARG A 554 3.61 48.13 -4.28
CA ARG A 554 4.75 47.33 -4.74
C ARG A 554 4.40 45.85 -4.93
N VAL A 555 3.48 45.33 -4.11
CA VAL A 555 2.94 43.97 -4.25
C VAL A 555 2.07 43.87 -5.51
N LEU A 556 1.21 44.86 -5.75
CA LEU A 556 0.39 44.94 -6.95
C LEU A 556 1.24 45.06 -8.22
N LEU A 557 2.33 45.83 -8.18
CA LEU A 557 3.28 45.91 -9.29
C LEU A 557 3.92 44.55 -9.64
N ALA A 558 4.16 43.70 -8.64
CA ALA A 558 4.81 42.41 -8.85
C ALA A 558 3.92 41.41 -9.63
N VAL A 559 2.59 41.53 -9.56
CA VAL A 559 1.66 40.71 -10.37
C VAL A 559 1.41 41.28 -11.78
N ASN A 560 1.69 42.57 -12.01
CA ASN A 560 1.24 43.28 -13.23
C ASN A 560 1.79 42.70 -14.54
N LYS A 561 2.94 42.03 -14.53
CA LYS A 561 3.54 41.47 -15.74
C LYS A 561 2.90 40.15 -16.21
N ALA A 562 1.99 39.56 -15.44
CA ALA A 562 1.27 38.37 -15.88
C ALA A 562 0.30 38.67 -17.02
N LYS A 563 0.19 37.71 -17.95
CA LYS A 563 -0.50 37.88 -19.24
C LYS A 563 -2.02 37.88 -19.12
N LYS A 564 -2.60 37.09 -18.21
CA LYS A 564 -4.04 36.88 -18.13
C LYS A 564 -4.64 37.26 -16.78
N MET A 565 -4.24 36.55 -15.72
CA MET A 565 -4.88 36.65 -14.40
C MET A 565 -3.88 37.14 -13.35
N ARG A 566 -4.26 38.17 -12.61
CA ARG A 566 -3.47 38.76 -11.52
C ARG A 566 -4.32 38.76 -10.25
N LEU A 567 -3.89 38.05 -9.23
CA LEU A 567 -4.63 37.91 -7.98
C LEU A 567 -3.74 38.21 -6.79
N VAL A 568 -4.24 39.05 -5.89
CA VAL A 568 -3.62 39.28 -4.58
C VAL A 568 -4.63 38.94 -3.48
N LEU A 569 -4.23 38.08 -2.56
CA LEU A 569 -5.03 37.59 -1.45
C LEU A 569 -4.40 38.09 -0.15
N LEU A 570 -5.12 38.94 0.57
CA LEU A 570 -4.62 39.58 1.79
C LEU A 570 -5.41 39.12 3.01
N ASP A 571 -4.79 38.23 3.77
CA ASP A 571 -5.17 37.92 5.14
C ASP A 571 -4.39 38.78 6.15
N ALA A 572 -4.41 40.09 5.88
CA ALA A 572 -3.57 41.10 6.52
C ALA A 572 -4.35 42.08 7.41
N CYS A 573 -5.67 42.09 7.32
CA CYS A 573 -6.54 43.11 7.93
C CYS A 573 -6.78 42.84 9.42
N ARG A 574 -5.83 42.27 10.15
CA ARG A 574 -5.96 41.85 11.55
C ARG A 574 -5.74 43.02 12.51
N ASP A 575 -6.14 42.87 13.78
CA ASP A 575 -5.85 43.89 14.79
C ASP A 575 -4.33 44.07 14.86
N ASN A 576 -3.87 45.32 14.71
CA ASN A 576 -2.47 45.60 14.53
C ASN A 576 -1.87 46.17 15.84
N PRO A 577 -1.14 45.36 16.62
CA PRO A 577 -0.56 45.81 17.89
C PRO A 577 0.55 46.87 17.73
N PHE A 578 1.05 47.12 16.52
CA PHE A 578 1.98 48.22 16.26
C PHE A 578 1.30 49.58 16.37
N GLU A 579 0.07 49.72 15.86
CA GLU A 579 -0.66 51.00 15.83
C GLU A 579 -0.84 51.59 17.24
N GLN A 580 -1.12 50.72 18.23
CA GLN A 580 -1.30 51.13 19.62
C GLN A 580 -0.01 51.69 20.26
N LYS A 581 1.17 51.26 19.77
CA LYS A 581 2.49 51.63 20.30
C LYS A 581 3.15 52.79 19.52
N MET A 582 2.65 53.09 18.33
CA MET A 582 3.20 54.13 17.45
C MET A 582 2.95 55.55 17.97
N LYS A 583 3.94 56.42 17.77
CA LYS A 583 3.77 57.86 17.90
C LYS A 583 3.30 58.44 16.57
N HIS A 584 2.02 58.82 16.52
CA HIS A 584 1.44 59.47 15.36
C HIS A 584 1.70 60.98 15.35
N ALA A 585 1.98 61.52 14.17
CA ALA A 585 2.11 62.96 13.95
C ALA A 585 0.75 63.68 14.11
N ASP A 586 -0.34 63.02 13.69
CA ASP A 586 -1.72 63.47 13.92
C ASP A 586 -2.55 62.33 14.54
N LYS A 587 -3.02 62.52 15.78
CA LYS A 587 -3.82 61.52 16.50
C LYS A 587 -5.20 61.27 15.88
N ARG A 588 -5.65 62.11 14.93
CA ARG A 588 -6.92 61.94 14.20
C ARG A 588 -6.82 60.93 13.04
N LEU A 589 -5.61 60.46 12.71
CA LEU A 589 -5.34 59.53 11.61
C LEU A 589 -5.28 58.05 12.05
N ARG A 590 -5.79 57.69 13.23
CA ARG A 590 -5.95 56.27 13.62
C ARG A 590 -6.96 55.60 12.70
N THR A 591 -6.56 54.50 12.07
CA THR A 591 -7.34 53.85 11.02
C THR A 591 -7.37 52.35 11.25
N VAL A 592 -8.59 51.81 11.35
CA VAL A 592 -8.81 50.37 11.56
C VAL A 592 -8.59 49.64 10.23
N GLY A 593 -7.75 48.61 10.22
CA GLY A 593 -7.55 47.74 9.05
C GLY A 593 -6.81 48.41 7.88
N LEU A 594 -7.06 47.93 6.66
CA LEU A 594 -6.49 48.45 5.42
C LEU A 594 -7.48 49.36 4.68
N PRO A 595 -7.00 50.35 3.89
CA PRO A 595 -7.87 51.23 3.11
C PRO A 595 -8.45 50.50 1.90
N SER A 596 -9.51 51.06 1.31
CA SER A 596 -9.98 50.65 -0.01
C SER A 596 -8.91 50.89 -1.08
N ILE A 597 -8.85 50.03 -2.10
CA ILE A 597 -7.90 50.14 -3.20
C ILE A 597 -8.58 50.04 -4.56
N GLU A 598 -7.93 50.63 -5.57
CA GLU A 598 -8.33 50.51 -6.98
C GLU A 598 -7.19 49.86 -7.77
N PRO A 599 -7.15 48.51 -7.83
CA PRO A 599 -6.13 47.83 -8.60
C PRO A 599 -6.33 48.07 -10.10
N GLY A 600 -5.24 48.00 -10.88
CA GLY A 600 -5.30 48.16 -12.34
C GLY A 600 -6.16 47.10 -13.02
N SER A 601 -6.61 47.38 -14.24
CA SER A 601 -7.46 46.46 -15.03
C SER A 601 -6.82 45.06 -15.17
N GLY A 602 -7.64 44.02 -14.99
CA GLY A 602 -7.21 42.62 -15.03
C GLY A 602 -6.60 42.11 -13.72
N THR A 603 -6.63 42.92 -12.65
CA THR A 603 -6.18 42.53 -11.31
C THR A 603 -7.37 42.45 -10.34
N LEU A 604 -7.44 41.33 -9.62
CA LEU A 604 -8.38 41.12 -8.53
C LEU A 604 -7.63 41.09 -7.21
N VAL A 605 -8.13 41.81 -6.21
CA VAL A 605 -7.54 41.80 -4.86
C VAL A 605 -8.61 41.42 -3.86
N ALA A 606 -8.42 40.34 -3.12
CA ALA A 606 -9.36 39.88 -2.10
C ALA A 606 -8.79 40.16 -0.70
N TYR A 607 -9.52 40.93 0.09
CA TYR A 607 -9.21 41.17 1.50
C TYR A 607 -10.00 40.21 2.37
N ALA A 608 -9.39 39.77 3.47
CA ALA A 608 -10.03 38.94 4.48
C ALA A 608 -11.23 39.63 5.14
N THR A 609 -11.26 40.97 5.18
CA THR A 609 -12.44 41.77 5.54
C THR A 609 -12.47 43.06 4.72
N ARG A 610 -13.62 43.70 4.62
CA ARG A 610 -13.77 44.97 3.91
C ARG A 610 -12.87 46.06 4.50
N ASP A 611 -12.59 47.09 3.71
CA ASP A 611 -11.82 48.25 4.15
C ASP A 611 -12.35 48.84 5.46
N GLY A 612 -11.43 49.36 6.28
CA GLY A 612 -11.81 50.00 7.56
C GLY A 612 -12.21 49.02 8.67
N HIS A 613 -12.09 47.70 8.47
CA HIS A 613 -12.51 46.67 9.43
C HIS A 613 -11.36 45.72 9.77
N THR A 614 -11.53 45.00 10.88
CA THR A 614 -10.58 43.99 11.36
C THR A 614 -11.06 42.58 11.05
N ALA A 615 -10.17 41.72 10.54
CA ALA A 615 -10.39 40.31 10.35
C ALA A 615 -10.08 39.54 11.64
N GLU A 616 -10.85 38.48 11.91
CA GLU A 616 -10.61 37.61 13.05
C GLU A 616 -9.39 36.72 12.79
N ASP A 617 -8.60 36.48 13.84
CA ASP A 617 -7.55 35.47 13.78
C ASP A 617 -8.13 34.05 13.71
N GLY A 618 -9.29 33.83 14.34
CA GLY A 618 -9.96 32.54 14.45
C GLY A 618 -9.38 31.63 15.55
N ASP A 619 -10.21 30.70 16.04
CA ASP A 619 -9.85 29.76 17.12
C ASP A 619 -9.35 28.39 16.60
N GLY A 620 -9.27 28.20 15.29
CA GLY A 620 -8.91 26.94 14.64
C GLY A 620 -7.46 26.89 14.12
N ASP A 621 -7.16 25.86 13.33
CA ASP A 621 -5.84 25.69 12.71
C ASP A 621 -5.50 26.81 11.72
N HIS A 622 -6.52 27.40 11.10
CA HIS A 622 -6.45 28.43 10.06
C HIS A 622 -7.35 29.62 10.35
N SER A 623 -7.05 30.78 9.75
CA SER A 623 -7.96 31.94 9.79
C SER A 623 -9.29 31.64 9.09
N PRO A 624 -10.40 32.31 9.46
CA PRO A 624 -11.69 32.09 8.80
C PRO A 624 -11.62 32.30 7.28
N PHE A 625 -10.86 33.30 6.83
CA PHE A 625 -10.65 33.58 5.41
C PHE A 625 -9.85 32.49 4.73
N THR A 626 -8.73 32.05 5.31
CA THR A 626 -7.90 31.00 4.73
C THR A 626 -8.64 29.66 4.68
N GLN A 627 -9.36 29.30 5.74
CA GLN A 627 -10.18 28.09 5.76
C GLN A 627 -11.23 28.11 4.63
N ALA A 628 -11.99 29.19 4.51
CA ALA A 628 -12.97 29.35 3.45
C ALA A 628 -12.34 29.33 2.05
N LEU A 629 -11.15 29.92 1.89
CA LEU A 629 -10.40 29.85 0.64
C LEU A 629 -10.06 28.40 0.27
N LEU A 630 -9.47 27.64 1.20
CA LEU A 630 -9.06 26.24 0.97
C LEU A 630 -10.23 25.33 0.57
N ASP A 631 -11.41 25.58 1.14
CA ASP A 631 -12.61 24.79 0.85
C ASP A 631 -13.19 25.07 -0.54
N ASN A 632 -13.02 26.30 -1.06
CA ASN A 632 -13.73 26.73 -2.28
C ASN A 632 -12.85 26.84 -3.54
N VAL A 633 -11.53 27.01 -3.43
CA VAL A 633 -10.66 27.28 -4.61
C VAL A 633 -10.49 26.09 -5.55
N ALA A 634 -10.78 24.86 -5.12
CA ALA A 634 -10.64 23.66 -5.95
C ALA A 634 -11.96 23.10 -6.49
N ILE A 635 -13.06 23.85 -6.40
CA ILE A 635 -14.34 23.37 -6.92
C ILE A 635 -14.31 23.37 -8.47
N PRO A 636 -14.46 22.22 -9.14
CA PRO A 636 -14.42 22.13 -10.60
C PRO A 636 -15.50 22.98 -11.28
N GLY A 637 -15.10 23.71 -12.32
CA GLY A 637 -16.02 24.46 -13.17
C GLY A 637 -16.68 25.69 -12.55
N VAL A 638 -16.21 26.13 -11.38
CA VAL A 638 -16.67 27.36 -10.72
C VAL A 638 -15.77 28.53 -11.11
N GLU A 639 -16.39 29.57 -11.67
CA GLU A 639 -15.69 30.78 -12.09
C GLU A 639 -15.19 31.57 -10.87
N ILE A 640 -14.05 32.25 -11.01
CA ILE A 640 -13.30 32.84 -9.89
C ILE A 640 -14.09 33.87 -9.06
N ASN A 641 -14.93 34.71 -9.68
CA ASN A 641 -15.78 35.63 -8.92
C ASN A 641 -16.81 34.87 -8.09
N MET A 642 -17.35 33.76 -8.61
CA MET A 642 -18.23 32.88 -7.84
C MET A 642 -17.48 32.19 -6.69
N VAL A 643 -16.20 31.82 -6.88
CA VAL A 643 -15.36 31.31 -5.79
C VAL A 643 -15.29 32.33 -4.65
N PHE A 644 -14.97 33.59 -4.92
CA PHE A 644 -14.86 34.60 -3.86
C PHE A 644 -16.19 34.98 -3.22
N ARG A 645 -17.32 34.88 -3.94
CA ARG A 645 -18.65 34.97 -3.32
C ARG A 645 -18.89 33.84 -2.31
N LYS A 646 -18.53 32.60 -2.68
CA LYS A 646 -18.62 31.45 -1.75
C LYS A 646 -17.69 31.59 -0.55
N VAL A 647 -16.45 32.06 -0.77
CA VAL A 647 -15.51 32.38 0.32
C VAL A 647 -16.14 33.39 1.27
N ARG A 648 -16.67 34.50 0.74
CA ARG A 648 -17.36 35.52 1.54
C ARG A 648 -18.52 34.95 2.36
N ASP A 649 -19.42 34.20 1.72
CA ASP A 649 -20.59 33.59 2.38
C ASP A 649 -20.15 32.66 3.52
N GLN A 650 -19.08 31.88 3.30
CA GLN A 650 -18.55 30.98 4.30
C GLN A 650 -17.88 31.73 5.47
N VAL A 651 -17.11 32.79 5.20
CA VAL A 651 -16.50 33.60 6.27
C VAL A 651 -17.57 34.29 7.12
N LEU A 652 -18.60 34.88 6.50
CA LEU A 652 -19.74 35.46 7.21
C LEU A 652 -20.41 34.42 8.11
N LYS A 653 -20.53 33.17 7.66
CA LYS A 653 -21.07 32.09 8.48
C LYS A 653 -20.15 31.70 9.65
N LEU A 654 -18.84 31.55 9.39
CA LEU A 654 -17.85 31.15 10.40
C LEU A 654 -17.72 32.20 11.52
N THR A 655 -17.76 33.48 11.15
CA THR A 655 -17.60 34.62 12.06
C THR A 655 -18.92 35.18 12.57
N ARG A 656 -20.05 34.53 12.27
CA ARG A 656 -21.41 35.01 12.64
C ARG A 656 -21.68 36.44 12.18
N GLY A 657 -21.14 36.81 11.02
CA GLY A 657 -21.28 38.11 10.38
C GLY A 657 -20.30 39.18 10.86
N GLN A 658 -19.33 38.85 11.72
CA GLN A 658 -18.35 39.83 12.23
C GLN A 658 -17.26 40.17 11.21
N GLN A 659 -16.97 39.26 10.28
CA GLN A 659 -15.99 39.46 9.22
C GLN A 659 -16.66 39.37 7.84
N ASP A 660 -16.48 40.41 7.02
CA ASP A 660 -17.08 40.52 5.69
C ASP A 660 -16.00 40.65 4.62
N PRO A 661 -15.49 39.53 4.04
CA PRO A 661 -14.49 39.59 2.98
C PRO A 661 -14.95 40.40 1.77
N PHE A 662 -14.02 41.14 1.17
CA PHE A 662 -14.33 42.01 0.04
C PHE A 662 -13.30 41.87 -1.08
N THR A 663 -13.76 42.00 -2.31
CA THR A 663 -12.92 41.92 -3.51
C THR A 663 -12.91 43.25 -4.26
N TYR A 664 -11.71 43.78 -4.52
CA TYR A 664 -11.47 44.99 -5.30
C TYR A 664 -10.97 44.64 -6.71
N GLY A 665 -11.28 45.52 -7.65
CA GLY A 665 -10.87 45.40 -9.04
C GLY A 665 -11.86 44.65 -9.92
N SER A 666 -11.47 44.49 -11.19
CA SER A 666 -12.26 43.79 -12.20
C SER A 666 -11.35 42.97 -13.10
N LEU A 667 -11.77 41.74 -13.38
CA LEU A 667 -11.13 40.89 -14.36
C LEU A 667 -11.59 41.25 -15.79
N SER A 668 -10.84 40.79 -16.79
CA SER A 668 -11.24 40.93 -18.20
C SER A 668 -12.52 40.14 -18.50
N SER A 669 -13.05 40.24 -19.72
CA SER A 669 -14.20 39.44 -20.16
C SER A 669 -13.93 37.94 -20.26
N GLU A 670 -12.67 37.50 -20.12
CA GLU A 670 -12.29 36.09 -20.06
C GLU A 670 -12.77 35.47 -18.75
N ARG A 671 -13.32 34.24 -18.82
CA ARG A 671 -13.75 33.50 -17.63
C ARG A 671 -12.59 32.71 -17.07
N PHE A 672 -12.28 32.92 -15.79
CA PHE A 672 -11.16 32.27 -15.12
C PHE A 672 -11.64 31.17 -14.17
N TYR A 673 -11.00 30.01 -14.23
CA TYR A 673 -11.29 28.85 -13.39
C TYR A 673 -9.99 28.32 -12.78
N PHE A 674 -9.99 28.10 -11.47
CA PHE A 674 -8.88 27.38 -10.82
C PHE A 674 -8.82 25.93 -11.30
N VAL A 675 -9.98 25.28 -11.43
CA VAL A 675 -10.17 23.92 -11.97
C VAL A 675 -11.20 23.99 -13.10
N ALA A 676 -10.83 23.59 -14.32
CA ALA A 676 -11.74 23.51 -15.45
C ALA A 676 -12.84 22.44 -15.22
N ARG A 677 -13.91 22.48 -16.02
CA ARG A 677 -14.99 21.47 -15.96
C ARG A 677 -14.53 20.11 -16.42
#